data_AF-A0A925FA51-F1
#
_entry.id   AF-A0A925FA51-F1
#
_cell.length_a   1.000
_cell.length_b   1.000
_cell.length_c   1.000
_cell.angle_alpha   90.00
_cell.angle_beta   90.00
_cell.angle_gamma   90.00
#
_symmetry.space_group_name_H-M   'P 1'
#
loop_
_entity.id
_entity.type
_entity.pdbx_description
1 polymer ?
#
loop_
_entity_poly.entity_id
_entity_poly.type
_entity_poly.pdbx_seq_one_letter_code
_entity_poly.pdbx_strand_id
1 'polypeptide(L)'
;MHRTTRCLALTCVGVLAAARPGTAAAQADTSGRVAPFVLPTTRTVEFTTTEGTWMSLDVSPDGRTLIFDLLGDLYTLPITGGTATRLTDGPAMDAQPRFSPDGRHVVFASDRSGGEQVWTMFADGTNPRQVTRGDNAHYVSPTFTPDGEYIVASRSVFQSAAFGDVHDLYMYHRDGGSGVRLMANPAPAPAGPGGAAGGGSVNLLGAAFGKEARYLYFSRKNGGWGYNVQLPVWQVFVLDRTTGRVTSRTNAPGSAMRPALSPDGRWMAYATRIDSSTVLRLRDLSNGDEHTLHPHIQRDDQEARQTRDLLPGYAFTPDSRAIVLSHSGTFWRLEVPSGKEAPIPFTARVEQRLAPLVKFPVPLRDSTLLVQQIRGARPSPDGRRLAFTALDRLWVMDLPSGTPRRLTTARMGEFDPAWSPDGQSLAWVGWSEADDGNVYRARVDGGAPERLTMEAAFYQRLAWTPDGTRLVTIRGQRQARAEGWRGSGDDLVWLPATGGALTVISPVGNVREPHFAATSDRVYLLEGGVLTSRALDGTDVREHLRVTGGSLQTNGTPPPPLPATDIIISPDGLQAIALVANNVYVFPVPAIGTAPTVSVANPGASTVPVRRLTRVGGDFIGWAHDGRAVHYSLGRSFFSYDLAAAQSAGARYEPTRLDVAIRVPRDKPSGTVALVGARVVTMKGTEVIPRGTIVVRDNRIVAVGAQGAVNIPANARRIDVTGKTIIPGWLDIHAHMGGAAGVHQGDVWSYQMNLAYGITSTRNPQTGTTDILSYADLVETGDIVGPRLFHTGPGVTSREGIRNLEEARDVLRRYSEFYGTNTIKQYETGQRNVRQWVITAARELQLMPTTEGSLDLKMNITELLDGYPGHEHNYPVYPLYKDVVELVAKSGITYTPTLLVAYGGPWTENYWYERYDIHADPKVRRFMPPADVAQRSMRRGQWFREDQYIHPRLAEQVKKILDAGGKVGLGGHGQMQGLGVHWELWSLASGGIAPLDVIRIGTIMSADAIGVAGDLGSLEVGKLADLQVLDGNPLENIRNTNTIRYVMKNGRLYEGDTMTEIWPTRREQPTPWWLKSTPVAGR
;
A
#
# COMPACT_ATOMS: atom_id res chain seq x y z
N MET A 1 -70.85 -25.23 28.76
CA MET A 1 -72.29 -25.54 28.61
C MET A 1 -73.30 -24.75 29.48
N HIS A 2 -73.45 -23.41 29.51
CA HIS A 2 -72.51 -22.32 29.24
C HIS A 2 -71.09 -22.55 29.80
N ARG A 3 -70.87 -23.00 31.05
CA ARG A 3 -71.78 -23.42 32.15
C ARG A 3 -71.39 -22.66 33.41
N THR A 4 -72.28 -22.59 34.40
CA THR A 4 -71.91 -22.15 35.75
C THR A 4 -70.81 -23.05 36.34
N THR A 5 -69.74 -22.40 36.81
CA THR A 5 -68.91 -22.78 37.97
C THR A 5 -68.07 -24.07 37.89
N ARG A 6 -66.74 -23.94 38.02
CA ARG A 6 -65.94 -24.53 39.14
C ARG A 6 -64.41 -24.38 38.99
N CYS A 7 -63.81 -23.78 40.02
CA CYS A 7 -62.75 -24.30 40.89
C CYS A 7 -61.66 -25.27 40.40
N LEU A 8 -60.42 -24.90 40.82
CA LEU A 8 -59.38 -25.70 41.50
C LEU A 8 -58.29 -26.47 40.71
N ALA A 9 -57.09 -26.41 41.34
CA ALA A 9 -56.05 -27.43 41.47
C ALA A 9 -54.95 -27.59 40.37
N LEU A 10 -53.84 -26.87 40.60
CA LEU A 10 -52.48 -27.39 40.89
C LEU A 10 -51.83 -28.54 40.07
N THR A 11 -50.56 -28.30 39.70
CA THR A 11 -49.43 -29.27 39.54
C THR A 11 -49.53 -30.31 38.39
N CYS A 12 -48.45 -30.75 37.71
CA CYS A 12 -47.01 -30.68 37.97
C CYS A 12 -46.14 -30.87 36.69
N VAL A 13 -44.91 -30.32 36.72
CA VAL A 13 -43.63 -30.78 36.11
C VAL A 13 -43.56 -31.21 34.61
N GLY A 14 -42.69 -30.51 33.87
CA GLY A 14 -42.06 -30.97 32.63
C GLY A 14 -40.79 -30.14 32.33
N VAL A 15 -39.63 -30.79 32.24
CA VAL A 15 -38.29 -30.15 32.13
C VAL A 15 -38.01 -29.62 30.72
N LEU A 16 -37.36 -28.45 30.57
CA LEU A 16 -36.34 -28.19 29.53
C LEU A 16 -35.55 -26.87 29.69
N ALA A 17 -34.22 -27.01 29.61
CA ALA A 17 -33.14 -26.10 29.17
C ALA A 17 -33.24 -24.55 29.30
N ALA A 18 -32.16 -23.96 29.80
CA ALA A 18 -31.96 -22.51 29.90
C ALA A 18 -31.88 -21.80 28.52
N ALA A 19 -32.58 -20.66 28.41
CA ALA A 19 -32.51 -19.78 27.25
C ALA A 19 -31.27 -18.86 27.31
N ARG A 20 -30.59 -18.71 26.18
CA ARG A 20 -29.58 -17.65 25.97
C ARG A 20 -30.28 -16.29 25.85
N PRO A 21 -29.69 -15.17 26.34
CA PRO A 21 -30.23 -13.84 26.07
C PRO A 21 -30.17 -13.54 24.57
N GLY A 22 -31.26 -13.00 24.03
CA GLY A 22 -31.44 -12.79 22.60
C GLY A 22 -30.54 -11.68 22.04
N THR A 23 -30.16 -11.84 20.77
CA THR A 23 -29.48 -10.82 19.97
C THR A 23 -30.35 -9.57 19.82
N ALA A 24 -29.84 -8.41 20.26
CA ALA A 24 -30.47 -7.13 19.97
C ALA A 24 -30.39 -6.83 18.46
N ALA A 25 -31.54 -6.72 17.79
CA ALA A 25 -31.62 -6.27 16.41
C ALA A 25 -31.37 -4.75 16.35
N ALA A 26 -30.58 -4.31 15.38
CA ALA A 26 -30.29 -2.89 15.18
C ALA A 26 -31.55 -2.13 14.73
N GLN A 27 -32.00 -1.15 15.53
CA GLN A 27 -32.93 -0.12 15.09
C GLN A 27 -32.14 1.03 14.44
N ALA A 28 -32.51 1.38 13.21
CA ALA A 28 -32.07 2.63 12.59
C ALA A 28 -32.99 3.77 13.03
N ASP A 29 -32.43 4.87 13.52
CA ASP A 29 -33.17 6.07 13.91
C ASP A 29 -33.28 7.08 12.75
N THR A 30 -34.45 7.69 12.62
CA THR A 30 -34.85 8.61 11.54
C THR A 30 -34.37 10.06 11.73
N SER A 31 -33.39 10.31 12.61
CA SER A 31 -33.05 11.66 13.11
C SER A 31 -31.91 12.41 12.40
N GLY A 32 -31.28 11.82 11.37
CA GLY A 32 -30.24 12.52 10.59
C GLY A 32 -28.97 12.88 11.39
N ARG A 33 -28.62 12.05 12.38
CA ARG A 33 -27.39 12.15 13.19
C ARG A 33 -26.57 10.87 13.14
N VAL A 34 -25.26 11.07 13.27
CA VAL A 34 -24.22 10.04 13.23
C VAL A 34 -24.34 9.12 14.45
N ALA A 35 -24.16 7.81 14.25
CA ALA A 35 -23.71 6.89 15.30
C ALA A 35 -22.17 6.81 15.23
N PRO A 36 -21.43 7.52 16.11
CA PRO A 36 -19.99 7.64 15.97
C PRO A 36 -19.26 6.41 16.54
N PHE A 37 -18.28 5.91 15.79
CA PHE A 37 -17.29 4.88 16.17
C PHE A 37 -17.84 3.50 16.57
N VAL A 38 -17.50 2.47 15.78
CA VAL A 38 -17.99 1.09 15.97
C VAL A 38 -16.98 0.21 16.74
N LEU A 39 -15.74 0.70 16.93
CA LEU A 39 -14.68 -0.04 17.62
C LEU A 39 -14.75 0.16 19.13
N PRO A 40 -14.84 -0.91 19.94
CA PRO A 40 -14.70 -0.80 21.39
C PRO A 40 -13.24 -0.48 21.74
N THR A 41 -13.01 0.60 22.49
CA THR A 41 -11.69 0.92 23.07
C THR A 41 -11.48 0.08 24.33
N THR A 42 -10.42 -0.74 24.36
CA THR A 42 -10.14 -1.68 25.46
C THR A 42 -8.78 -1.48 26.11
N ARG A 43 -8.04 -0.45 25.69
CA ARG A 43 -6.71 -0.10 26.19
C ARG A 43 -6.63 1.42 26.37
N THR A 44 -5.86 1.86 27.34
CA THR A 44 -5.62 3.30 27.58
C THR A 44 -4.11 3.54 27.63
N VAL A 45 -3.66 4.61 26.97
CA VAL A 45 -2.30 5.13 27.08
C VAL A 45 -2.36 6.44 27.84
N GLU A 46 -1.69 6.50 28.97
CA GLU A 46 -1.60 7.70 29.82
C GLU A 46 -0.16 8.11 30.09
N PHE A 47 0.07 9.42 30.09
CA PHE A 47 1.32 10.05 30.54
C PHE A 47 1.13 11.55 30.73
N THR A 48 2.09 12.19 31.40
CA THR A 48 2.20 13.65 31.48
C THR A 48 3.35 14.12 30.59
N THR A 49 3.14 15.21 29.86
CA THR A 49 4.14 15.83 28.99
C THR A 49 4.24 17.34 29.18
N THR A 50 5.42 17.89 28.90
CA THR A 50 5.74 19.33 28.80
C THR A 50 6.15 19.72 27.38
N GLU A 51 6.07 18.76 26.45
CA GLU A 51 6.35 18.95 25.02
C GLU A 51 5.30 18.22 24.16
N GLY A 52 5.02 18.74 22.96
CA GLY A 52 4.03 18.19 22.05
C GLY A 52 4.37 18.39 20.57
N THR A 53 3.92 17.47 19.73
CA THR A 53 4.24 17.40 18.31
C THR A 53 3.19 18.13 17.49
N TRP A 54 3.59 19.27 16.92
CA TRP A 54 2.76 20.04 15.97
C TRP A 54 1.42 20.43 16.61
N MET A 55 1.50 21.26 17.66
CA MET A 55 0.35 21.79 18.39
C MET A 55 -0.13 23.08 17.72
N SER A 56 -1.27 23.05 17.01
CA SER A 56 -1.88 24.28 16.48
C SER A 56 -2.58 25.02 17.61
N LEU A 57 -2.38 26.34 17.69
CA LEU A 57 -2.96 27.17 18.75
C LEU A 57 -3.69 28.43 18.24
N ASP A 58 -4.47 29.03 19.13
CA ASP A 58 -5.00 30.39 19.00
C ASP A 58 -4.98 31.11 20.36
N VAL A 59 -5.02 32.45 20.32
CA VAL A 59 -5.04 33.32 21.51
C VAL A 59 -6.47 33.87 21.69
N SER A 60 -6.98 33.88 22.92
CA SER A 60 -8.30 34.44 23.23
C SER A 60 -8.37 35.94 22.93
N PRO A 61 -9.54 36.50 22.52
CA PRO A 61 -9.66 37.93 22.22
C PRO A 61 -9.34 38.89 23.38
N ASP A 62 -9.41 38.41 24.63
CA ASP A 62 -8.98 39.16 25.83
C ASP A 62 -7.47 39.05 26.13
N GLY A 63 -6.74 38.22 25.37
CA GLY A 63 -5.30 38.02 25.44
C GLY A 63 -4.83 37.21 26.66
N ARG A 64 -5.72 36.51 27.37
CA ARG A 64 -5.39 35.82 28.64
C ARG A 64 -5.19 34.32 28.53
N THR A 65 -5.75 33.68 27.50
CA THR A 65 -5.85 32.22 27.40
C THR A 65 -5.42 31.76 26.02
N LEU A 66 -4.70 30.64 25.97
CA LEU A 66 -4.41 29.89 24.76
C LEU A 66 -5.39 28.71 24.66
N ILE A 67 -5.79 28.39 23.44
CA ILE A 67 -6.37 27.07 23.10
C ILE A 67 -5.43 26.36 22.12
N PHE A 68 -5.23 25.06 22.28
CA PHE A 68 -4.38 24.27 21.39
C PHE A 68 -4.85 22.81 21.25
N ASP A 69 -4.44 22.14 20.18
CA ASP A 69 -4.58 20.68 20.04
C ASP A 69 -3.32 19.91 20.45
N LEU A 70 -3.52 18.75 21.06
CA LEU A 70 -2.48 17.79 21.43
C LEU A 70 -3.05 16.37 21.27
N LEU A 71 -2.50 15.59 20.34
CA LEU A 71 -2.89 14.19 20.04
C LEU A 71 -4.39 13.95 19.76
N GLY A 72 -5.15 14.97 19.35
CA GLY A 72 -6.58 14.85 19.02
C GLY A 72 -7.53 15.36 20.11
N ASP A 73 -7.00 15.78 21.25
CA ASP A 73 -7.73 16.48 22.30
C ASP A 73 -7.45 17.99 22.23
N LEU A 74 -8.45 18.81 22.57
CA LEU A 74 -8.29 20.25 22.73
C LEU A 74 -8.02 20.61 24.20
N TYR A 75 -7.11 21.56 24.42
CA TYR A 75 -6.70 22.03 25.76
C TYR A 75 -6.71 23.56 25.84
N THR A 76 -6.94 24.09 27.04
CA THR A 76 -6.68 25.50 27.38
C THR A 76 -5.48 25.66 28.31
N LEU A 77 -4.82 26.80 28.23
CA LEU A 77 -3.70 27.18 29.08
C LEU A 77 -3.72 28.71 29.31
N PRO A 78 -3.44 29.22 30.52
CA PRO A 78 -3.17 30.65 30.70
C PRO A 78 -2.01 31.10 29.82
N ILE A 79 -2.05 32.32 29.26
CA ILE A 79 -0.97 32.84 28.39
C ILE A 79 0.38 32.99 29.10
N THR A 80 0.38 32.94 30.43
CA THR A 80 1.58 32.92 31.30
C THR A 80 2.17 31.52 31.50
N GLY A 81 1.50 30.47 31.02
CA GLY A 81 1.85 29.07 31.24
C GLY A 81 1.19 28.44 32.47
N GLY A 82 1.52 27.18 32.74
CA GLY A 82 1.01 26.38 33.85
C GLY A 82 0.56 24.97 33.46
N THR A 83 -0.42 24.43 34.18
CA THR A 83 -1.07 23.15 33.84
C THR A 83 -2.20 23.39 32.85
N ALA A 84 -2.21 22.66 31.75
CA ALA A 84 -3.26 22.73 30.73
C ALA A 84 -4.54 21.99 31.18
N THR A 85 -5.71 22.55 30.85
CA THR A 85 -7.02 21.96 31.11
C THR A 85 -7.58 21.35 29.83
N ARG A 86 -7.84 20.04 29.83
CA ARG A 86 -8.45 19.31 28.71
C ARG A 86 -9.91 19.74 28.55
N LEU A 87 -10.32 20.07 27.31
CA LEU A 87 -11.69 20.44 26.94
C LEU A 87 -12.45 19.31 26.25
N THR A 88 -11.77 18.50 25.43
CA THR A 88 -12.39 17.39 24.69
C THR A 88 -11.72 16.06 25.02
N ASP A 89 -12.49 14.97 24.97
CA ASP A 89 -12.01 13.60 25.12
C ASP A 89 -12.72 12.64 24.16
N GLY A 90 -12.11 11.46 23.99
CA GLY A 90 -12.70 10.34 23.27
C GLY A 90 -11.79 9.81 22.17
N PRO A 91 -12.32 8.98 21.25
CA PRO A 91 -11.55 8.43 20.14
C PRO A 91 -11.43 9.40 18.93
N ALA A 92 -12.10 10.56 18.96
CA ALA A 92 -12.07 11.54 17.89
C ALA A 92 -10.76 12.33 17.86
N MET A 93 -10.38 12.80 16.68
CA MET A 93 -9.18 13.59 16.44
C MET A 93 -9.55 15.04 16.17
N ASP A 94 -9.78 15.81 17.25
CA ASP A 94 -10.02 17.24 17.22
C ASP A 94 -8.70 18.00 17.00
N ALA A 95 -8.69 18.98 16.09
CA ALA A 95 -7.48 19.72 15.73
C ALA A 95 -7.77 21.14 15.23
N GLN A 96 -6.73 21.97 15.20
CA GLN A 96 -6.72 23.33 14.65
C GLN A 96 -7.80 24.26 15.27
N PRO A 97 -7.87 24.37 16.61
CA PRO A 97 -8.87 25.22 17.27
C PRO A 97 -8.61 26.70 16.99
N ARG A 98 -9.68 27.48 16.78
CA ARG A 98 -9.66 28.94 16.69
C ARG A 98 -10.81 29.56 17.52
N PHE A 99 -10.57 30.67 18.20
CA PHE A 99 -11.62 31.39 18.93
C PHE A 99 -12.53 32.18 17.97
N SER A 100 -13.79 32.36 18.36
CA SER A 100 -14.66 33.38 17.76
C SER A 100 -14.19 34.80 18.16
N PRO A 101 -14.51 35.85 17.36
CA PRO A 101 -14.11 37.23 17.69
C PRO A 101 -14.62 37.73 19.04
N ASP A 102 -15.72 37.16 19.55
CA ASP A 102 -16.30 37.45 20.86
C ASP A 102 -15.78 36.55 22.00
N GLY A 103 -14.90 35.59 21.70
CA GLY A 103 -14.30 34.65 22.65
C GLY A 103 -15.24 33.59 23.24
N ARG A 104 -16.53 33.57 22.87
CA ARG A 104 -17.53 32.66 23.45
C ARG A 104 -17.52 31.25 22.86
N HIS A 105 -17.02 31.10 21.63
CA HIS A 105 -17.01 29.86 20.89
C HIS A 105 -15.61 29.52 20.37
N VAL A 106 -15.43 28.24 20.05
CA VAL A 106 -14.26 27.70 19.35
C VAL A 106 -14.74 27.00 18.10
N VAL A 107 -14.05 27.18 16.98
CA VAL A 107 -14.18 26.36 15.76
C VAL A 107 -12.97 25.45 15.63
N PHE A 108 -13.17 24.22 15.19
CA PHE A 108 -12.12 23.20 15.06
C PHE A 108 -12.48 22.16 13.98
N ALA A 109 -11.48 21.40 13.52
CA ALA A 109 -11.68 20.26 12.63
C ALA A 109 -11.77 18.96 13.46
N SER A 110 -12.72 18.07 13.17
CA SER A 110 -12.90 16.81 13.91
C SER A 110 -13.45 15.70 13.02
N ASP A 111 -12.95 14.48 13.22
CA ASP A 111 -13.43 13.26 12.55
C ASP A 111 -14.54 12.52 13.32
N ARG A 112 -15.07 13.12 14.41
CA ARG A 112 -16.11 12.51 15.26
C ARG A 112 -17.38 12.07 14.55
N SER A 113 -17.61 12.53 13.32
CA SER A 113 -18.68 12.10 12.42
C SER A 113 -18.34 10.85 11.57
N GLY A 114 -17.18 10.21 11.77
CA GLY A 114 -16.64 9.11 10.96
C GLY A 114 -15.77 9.60 9.79
N GLY A 115 -16.05 10.80 9.29
CA GLY A 115 -15.20 11.60 8.42
C GLY A 115 -14.93 12.97 9.04
N GLU A 116 -13.84 13.60 8.60
CA GLU A 116 -13.43 14.94 9.01
C GLU A 116 -14.44 16.01 8.59
N GLN A 117 -14.78 16.90 9.52
CA GLN A 117 -15.74 18.00 9.34
C GLN A 117 -15.33 19.20 10.19
N VAL A 118 -15.93 20.36 9.92
CA VAL A 118 -15.84 21.55 10.77
C VAL A 118 -16.89 21.49 11.88
N TRP A 119 -16.46 21.77 13.10
CA TRP A 119 -17.29 21.79 14.31
C TRP A 119 -17.10 23.10 15.07
N THR A 120 -18.12 23.47 15.84
CA THR A 120 -18.06 24.54 16.85
C THR A 120 -18.41 24.00 18.23
N MET A 121 -17.93 24.66 19.28
CA MET A 121 -18.31 24.40 20.67
C MET A 121 -18.23 25.71 21.47
N PHE A 122 -18.74 25.74 22.70
CA PHE A 122 -18.47 26.84 23.63
C PHE A 122 -17.00 26.80 24.08
N ALA A 123 -16.44 27.95 24.48
CA ALA A 123 -15.04 28.07 24.89
C ALA A 123 -14.65 27.24 26.14
N ASP A 124 -15.64 26.71 26.88
CA ASP A 124 -15.47 25.78 28.00
C ASP A 124 -15.45 24.29 27.57
N GLY A 125 -15.55 24.00 26.26
CA GLY A 125 -15.60 22.65 25.69
C GLY A 125 -17.01 22.07 25.51
N THR A 126 -18.05 22.74 26.01
CA THR A 126 -19.42 22.19 26.01
C THR A 126 -20.22 22.50 24.74
N ASN A 127 -21.36 21.81 24.55
CA ASN A 127 -22.28 21.97 23.41
C ASN A 127 -21.59 21.91 22.02
N PRO A 128 -20.87 20.82 21.68
CA PRO A 128 -20.30 20.65 20.34
C PRO A 128 -21.38 20.51 19.26
N ARG A 129 -21.19 21.20 18.13
CA ARG A 129 -22.12 21.27 16.99
C ARG A 129 -21.38 21.10 15.66
N GLN A 130 -21.95 20.29 14.79
CA GLN A 130 -21.42 20.03 13.45
C GLN A 130 -21.86 21.13 12.48
N VAL A 131 -20.91 21.81 11.85
CA VAL A 131 -21.18 22.87 10.86
C VAL A 131 -21.30 22.28 9.46
N THR A 132 -20.35 21.41 9.07
CA THR A 132 -20.30 20.83 7.71
C THR A 132 -20.77 19.37 7.69
N ARG A 133 -21.40 18.97 6.59
CA ARG A 133 -21.88 17.60 6.35
C ARG A 133 -21.49 17.18 4.94
N GLY A 134 -20.52 16.27 4.80
CA GLY A 134 -20.05 15.81 3.49
C GLY A 134 -19.35 14.46 3.55
N ASP A 135 -19.97 13.46 2.93
CA ASP A 135 -19.65 12.03 3.11
C ASP A 135 -18.32 11.57 2.47
N ASN A 136 -17.65 12.44 1.72
CA ASN A 136 -16.31 12.16 1.14
C ASN A 136 -15.38 13.40 1.14
N ALA A 137 -15.64 14.38 2.02
CA ALA A 137 -14.85 15.59 2.12
C ALA A 137 -13.85 15.53 3.30
N HIS A 138 -12.79 16.31 3.19
CA HIS A 138 -11.83 16.62 4.26
C HIS A 138 -11.79 18.13 4.48
N TYR A 139 -11.55 18.55 5.73
CA TYR A 139 -11.66 19.94 6.15
C TYR A 139 -10.51 20.31 7.08
N VAL A 140 -9.72 21.30 6.65
CA VAL A 140 -8.57 21.79 7.39
C VAL A 140 -8.56 23.32 7.43
N SER A 141 -7.82 23.88 8.37
CA SER A 141 -7.61 25.32 8.54
C SER A 141 -8.91 26.14 8.74
N PRO A 142 -9.83 25.73 9.64
CA PRO A 142 -11.02 26.54 9.92
C PRO A 142 -10.65 27.87 10.59
N THR A 143 -11.39 28.94 10.29
CA THR A 143 -11.30 30.24 10.97
C THR A 143 -12.63 30.99 10.86
N PHE A 144 -12.99 31.78 11.86
CA PHE A 144 -14.14 32.70 11.76
C PHE A 144 -13.83 33.89 10.84
N THR A 145 -14.88 34.47 10.24
CA THR A 145 -14.85 35.85 9.73
C THR A 145 -14.80 36.85 10.89
N PRO A 146 -14.30 38.09 10.70
CA PRO A 146 -14.19 39.07 11.79
C PRO A 146 -15.51 39.49 12.45
N ASP A 147 -16.65 39.26 11.78
CA ASP A 147 -18.00 39.47 12.31
C ASP A 147 -18.52 38.29 13.17
N GLY A 148 -17.88 37.12 13.12
CA GLY A 148 -18.29 35.91 13.85
C GLY A 148 -19.53 35.18 13.29
N GLU A 149 -20.06 35.59 12.13
CA GLU A 149 -21.26 34.99 11.53
C GLU A 149 -20.92 33.84 10.56
N TYR A 150 -19.73 33.85 9.97
CA TYR A 150 -19.27 32.83 9.03
C TYR A 150 -17.96 32.16 9.46
N ILE A 151 -17.71 30.98 8.90
CA ILE A 151 -16.49 30.20 9.05
C ILE A 151 -15.92 29.93 7.66
N VAL A 152 -14.64 30.25 7.45
CA VAL A 152 -13.88 29.84 6.27
C VAL A 152 -13.09 28.58 6.61
N ALA A 153 -13.11 27.58 5.75
CA ALA A 153 -12.30 26.37 5.86
C ALA A 153 -11.76 25.93 4.50
N SER A 154 -10.64 25.21 4.51
CA SER A 154 -10.04 24.62 3.32
C SER A 154 -10.62 23.21 3.16
N ARG A 155 -11.27 22.94 2.03
CA ARG A 155 -12.02 21.70 1.76
C ARG A 155 -11.42 20.95 0.58
N SER A 156 -11.06 19.70 0.81
CA SER A 156 -10.72 18.73 -0.24
C SER A 156 -11.80 17.63 -0.33
N VAL A 157 -11.72 16.81 -1.38
CA VAL A 157 -12.48 15.55 -1.51
C VAL A 157 -11.45 14.43 -1.52
N PHE A 158 -11.69 13.39 -0.72
CA PHE A 158 -10.71 12.34 -0.46
C PHE A 158 -10.29 11.63 -1.75
N GLN A 159 -9.01 11.76 -2.11
CA GLN A 159 -8.39 11.09 -3.25
C GLN A 159 -7.35 10.09 -2.76
N SER A 160 -7.59 8.83 -3.08
CA SER A 160 -6.88 7.67 -2.52
C SER A 160 -6.28 6.74 -3.57
N ALA A 161 -6.29 7.18 -4.83
CA ALA A 161 -5.70 6.50 -5.98
C ALA A 161 -4.42 7.17 -6.50
N ALA A 162 -4.15 8.41 -6.07
CA ALA A 162 -2.95 9.18 -6.31
C ALA A 162 -2.87 10.24 -5.20
N PHE A 163 -1.78 10.26 -4.42
CA PHE A 163 -1.61 11.18 -3.31
C PHE A 163 -1.75 12.64 -3.76
N GLY A 164 -2.58 13.45 -3.09
CA GLY A 164 -2.69 14.88 -3.39
C GLY A 164 -4.09 15.46 -3.22
N ASP A 165 -4.50 15.70 -1.98
CA ASP A 165 -5.73 16.45 -1.70
C ASP A 165 -5.60 17.91 -2.18
N VAL A 166 -6.40 18.26 -3.19
CA VAL A 166 -6.52 19.63 -3.69
C VAL A 166 -7.58 20.36 -2.88
N HIS A 167 -7.16 21.27 -2.01
CA HIS A 167 -8.04 22.04 -1.15
C HIS A 167 -8.53 23.32 -1.85
N ASP A 168 -9.82 23.57 -1.75
CA ASP A 168 -10.50 24.80 -2.13
C ASP A 168 -10.96 25.56 -0.87
N LEU A 169 -10.96 26.90 -0.89
CA LEU A 169 -11.55 27.66 0.22
C LEU A 169 -13.08 27.73 0.08
N TYR A 170 -13.77 27.33 1.16
CA TYR A 170 -15.22 27.40 1.31
C TYR A 170 -15.59 28.24 2.54
N MET A 171 -16.73 28.94 2.45
CA MET A 171 -17.32 29.74 3.53
C MET A 171 -18.68 29.17 3.91
N TYR A 172 -18.90 28.96 5.20
CA TYR A 172 -20.11 28.39 5.80
C TYR A 172 -20.70 29.40 6.78
N HIS A 173 -22.03 29.44 6.94
CA HIS A 173 -22.62 30.15 8.08
C HIS A 173 -22.30 29.37 9.36
N ARG A 174 -22.15 30.03 10.52
CA ARG A 174 -21.78 29.34 11.77
C ARG A 174 -22.78 28.25 12.20
N ASP A 175 -24.04 28.41 11.80
CA ASP A 175 -25.13 27.46 12.05
C ASP A 175 -25.24 26.33 10.99
N GLY A 176 -24.36 26.33 9.99
CA GLY A 176 -24.22 25.28 8.97
C GLY A 176 -24.63 25.70 7.55
N GLY A 177 -24.96 24.69 6.72
CA GLY A 177 -25.32 24.84 5.31
C GLY A 177 -24.35 24.12 4.37
N SER A 178 -24.65 24.12 3.06
CA SER A 178 -23.82 23.47 2.03
C SER A 178 -22.48 24.19 1.75
N GLY A 179 -22.40 25.47 2.13
CA GLY A 179 -21.23 26.33 1.95
C GLY A 179 -21.10 26.94 0.57
N VAL A 180 -20.45 28.10 0.52
CA VAL A 180 -20.13 28.84 -0.71
C VAL A 180 -18.64 28.73 -0.99
N ARG A 181 -18.28 28.27 -2.19
CA ARG A 181 -16.89 28.23 -2.65
C ARG A 181 -16.40 29.66 -2.92
N LEU A 182 -15.28 30.06 -2.32
CA LEU A 182 -14.78 31.44 -2.41
C LEU A 182 -14.00 31.73 -3.70
N MET A 183 -13.40 30.71 -4.32
CA MET A 183 -12.62 30.82 -5.56
C MET A 183 -12.80 29.56 -6.41
N ALA A 184 -12.94 29.72 -7.73
CA ALA A 184 -12.92 28.60 -8.66
C ALA A 184 -11.50 28.09 -8.88
N ASN A 185 -11.30 26.77 -8.88
CA ASN A 185 -10.08 26.20 -9.46
C ASN A 185 -10.08 26.43 -10.98
N PRO A 186 -8.94 26.81 -11.60
CA PRO A 186 -8.77 26.63 -13.03
C PRO A 186 -8.90 25.14 -13.40
N ALA A 187 -9.27 24.84 -14.64
CA ALA A 187 -9.38 23.46 -15.12
C ALA A 187 -7.98 22.83 -15.37
N PRO A 188 -7.82 21.50 -15.22
CA PRO A 188 -6.57 20.79 -15.49
C PRO A 188 -6.00 21.09 -16.88
N ALA A 189 -4.73 21.50 -16.93
CA ALA A 189 -4.01 21.60 -18.20
C ALA A 189 -3.39 20.22 -18.53
N PRO A 190 -3.17 19.90 -19.83
CA PRO A 190 -2.56 18.63 -20.21
C PRO A 190 -1.17 18.45 -19.60
N ALA A 191 -0.85 17.23 -19.16
CA ALA A 191 0.48 16.90 -18.66
C ALA A 191 1.54 17.11 -19.75
N GLY A 192 2.61 17.84 -19.42
CA GLY A 192 3.75 18.03 -20.31
C GLY A 192 4.63 16.78 -20.40
N PRO A 193 5.54 16.69 -21.40
CA PRO A 193 6.53 15.62 -21.46
C PRO A 193 7.47 15.75 -20.25
N GLY A 194 7.36 14.82 -19.30
CA GLY A 194 8.09 14.88 -18.02
C GLY A 194 7.27 14.50 -16.78
N GLY A 195 5.96 14.26 -16.92
CA GLY A 195 5.13 13.68 -15.85
C GLY A 195 4.73 14.64 -14.71
N ALA A 196 5.34 15.83 -14.62
CA ALA A 196 4.81 16.91 -13.81
C ALA A 196 3.48 17.41 -14.43
N ALA A 197 2.41 17.43 -13.62
CA ALA A 197 1.12 18.00 -14.01
C ALA A 197 1.24 19.53 -14.16
N GLY A 198 1.61 19.96 -15.37
CA GLY A 198 1.88 21.34 -15.73
C GLY A 198 0.62 22.20 -15.84
N GLY A 199 0.07 22.60 -14.68
CA GLY A 199 -1.01 23.58 -14.57
C GLY A 199 -2.42 23.00 -14.43
N GLY A 200 -3.33 23.83 -13.91
CA GLY A 200 -4.76 23.54 -13.90
C GLY A 200 -5.34 22.84 -12.66
N SER A 201 -4.59 22.80 -11.56
CA SER A 201 -5.21 22.87 -10.24
C SER A 201 -4.39 23.78 -9.31
N VAL A 202 -5.03 24.34 -8.31
CA VAL A 202 -4.44 25.13 -7.23
C VAL A 202 -4.90 24.56 -5.90
N ASN A 203 -3.97 24.46 -4.96
CA ASN A 203 -4.21 24.00 -3.60
C ASN A 203 -4.20 25.22 -2.68
N LEU A 204 -5.21 25.37 -1.81
CA LEU A 204 -5.49 26.59 -1.05
C LEU A 204 -5.65 26.27 0.44
N LEU A 205 -4.79 26.83 1.29
CA LEU A 205 -4.70 26.51 2.72
C LEU A 205 -4.49 27.76 3.60
N GLY A 206 -4.77 27.64 4.90
CA GLY A 206 -4.41 28.68 5.88
C GLY A 206 -5.07 30.03 5.67
N ALA A 207 -6.40 30.03 5.57
CA ALA A 207 -7.22 31.24 5.55
C ALA A 207 -6.95 32.14 6.79
N ALA A 208 -6.70 33.43 6.57
CA ALA A 208 -6.45 34.40 7.63
C ALA A 208 -7.01 35.80 7.29
N PHE A 209 -7.64 36.42 8.29
CA PHE A 209 -8.13 37.81 8.23
C PHE A 209 -7.23 38.73 9.06
N GLY A 210 -7.14 39.99 8.64
CA GLY A 210 -6.63 41.09 9.45
C GLY A 210 -7.74 42.08 9.80
N LYS A 211 -7.36 43.31 10.13
CA LYS A 211 -8.27 44.43 10.45
C LYS A 211 -9.39 44.68 9.43
N GLU A 212 -9.11 44.51 8.14
CA GLU A 212 -10.10 44.69 7.07
C GLU A 212 -10.71 43.36 6.63
N ALA A 213 -11.97 43.10 7.02
CA ALA A 213 -12.71 41.90 6.65
C ALA A 213 -12.88 41.68 5.13
N ARG A 214 -12.65 42.70 4.31
CA ARG A 214 -12.63 42.63 2.84
C ARG A 214 -11.54 41.70 2.31
N TYR A 215 -10.37 41.65 2.97
CA TYR A 215 -9.22 40.92 2.48
C TYR A 215 -9.02 39.60 3.22
N LEU A 216 -8.94 38.51 2.47
CA LEU A 216 -8.65 37.16 2.97
C LEU A 216 -7.28 36.73 2.44
N TYR A 217 -6.33 36.50 3.34
CA TYR A 217 -5.00 35.96 3.01
C TYR A 217 -5.01 34.44 3.11
N PHE A 218 -4.21 33.76 2.28
CA PHE A 218 -4.10 32.30 2.26
C PHE A 218 -2.81 31.85 1.56
N SER A 219 -2.38 30.62 1.81
CA SER A 219 -1.30 29.95 1.10
C SER A 219 -1.84 29.29 -0.17
N ARG A 220 -1.13 29.43 -1.29
CA ARG A 220 -1.46 28.78 -2.57
C ARG A 220 -0.27 28.03 -3.17
N LYS A 221 -0.53 26.82 -3.66
CA LYS A 221 0.35 26.04 -4.55
C LYS A 221 -0.32 25.82 -5.91
N ASN A 222 0.49 25.64 -6.96
CA ASN A 222 0.03 25.14 -8.25
C ASN A 222 0.26 23.62 -8.32
N GLY A 223 -0.72 22.89 -8.82
CA GLY A 223 -0.71 21.42 -8.87
C GLY A 223 -0.96 20.77 -7.49
N GLY A 224 -0.96 19.44 -7.52
CA GLY A 224 -1.11 18.60 -6.32
C GLY A 224 0.20 18.41 -5.55
N TRP A 225 0.28 17.31 -4.81
CA TRP A 225 1.51 16.87 -4.16
C TRP A 225 2.48 16.23 -5.19
N GLY A 226 3.76 16.05 -4.79
CA GLY A 226 4.75 15.24 -5.50
C GLY A 226 5.93 14.92 -4.59
N TYR A 227 6.71 13.89 -4.94
CA TYR A 227 8.00 13.60 -4.29
C TYR A 227 9.11 14.51 -4.84
N ASN A 228 10.19 14.68 -4.06
CA ASN A 228 11.43 15.33 -4.49
C ASN A 228 11.19 16.72 -5.14
N VAL A 229 10.33 17.54 -4.52
CA VAL A 229 9.87 18.81 -5.12
C VAL A 229 10.99 19.86 -5.16
N GLN A 230 10.92 20.74 -6.17
CA GLN A 230 11.80 21.92 -6.27
C GLN A 230 11.07 23.14 -5.72
N LEU A 231 11.73 23.87 -4.81
CA LEU A 231 11.18 25.09 -4.22
C LEU A 231 11.39 26.30 -5.15
N PRO A 232 10.50 27.31 -5.13
CA PRO A 232 9.29 27.41 -4.29
C PRO A 232 8.08 26.67 -4.86
N VAL A 233 7.26 26.10 -3.97
CA VAL A 233 5.97 25.45 -4.30
C VAL A 233 4.75 26.15 -3.70
N TRP A 234 4.89 26.92 -2.61
CA TRP A 234 3.79 27.72 -2.02
C TRP A 234 4.14 29.21 -2.02
N GLN A 235 3.13 30.07 -2.15
CA GLN A 235 3.23 31.51 -1.83
C GLN A 235 1.95 31.96 -1.12
N VAL A 236 2.05 33.03 -0.33
CA VAL A 236 0.90 33.75 0.23
C VAL A 236 0.25 34.63 -0.84
N PHE A 237 -1.06 34.52 -0.98
CA PHE A 237 -1.94 35.34 -1.81
C PHE A 237 -2.98 36.05 -0.96
N VAL A 238 -3.63 37.06 -1.54
CA VAL A 238 -4.83 37.69 -0.98
C VAL A 238 -5.99 37.61 -1.98
N LEU A 239 -7.20 37.36 -1.47
CA LEU A 239 -8.48 37.51 -2.14
C LEU A 239 -9.14 38.80 -1.64
N ASP A 240 -9.47 39.70 -2.56
CA ASP A 240 -10.42 40.78 -2.31
C ASP A 240 -11.85 40.23 -2.43
N ARG A 241 -12.54 40.06 -1.31
CA ARG A 241 -13.89 39.48 -1.25
C ARG A 241 -14.96 40.37 -1.89
N THR A 242 -14.67 41.64 -2.17
CA THR A 242 -15.59 42.57 -2.84
C THR A 242 -15.48 42.47 -4.37
N THR A 243 -14.27 42.24 -4.91
CA THR A 243 -14.05 42.21 -6.38
C THR A 243 -13.79 40.81 -6.93
N GLY A 244 -13.59 39.81 -6.07
CA GLY A 244 -13.17 38.46 -6.47
C GLY A 244 -11.69 38.37 -6.91
N ARG A 245 -10.94 39.47 -6.87
CA ARG A 245 -9.57 39.52 -7.38
C ARG A 245 -8.60 38.82 -6.44
N VAL A 246 -7.82 37.89 -7.00
CA VAL A 246 -6.72 37.19 -6.33
C VAL A 246 -5.39 37.79 -6.76
N THR A 247 -4.51 38.12 -5.81
CA THR A 247 -3.18 38.70 -6.11
C THR A 247 -2.11 38.08 -5.19
N SER A 248 -0.92 37.78 -5.72
CA SER A 248 0.20 37.33 -4.87
C SER A 248 0.62 38.42 -3.89
N ARG A 249 1.11 38.01 -2.72
CA ARG A 249 1.68 38.89 -1.69
C ARG A 249 3.14 38.56 -1.37
N THR A 250 3.65 37.45 -1.88
CA THR A 250 5.02 36.96 -1.63
C THR A 250 5.63 36.34 -2.89
N ASN A 251 6.95 36.22 -2.90
CA ASN A 251 7.72 35.51 -3.93
C ASN A 251 9.00 34.91 -3.29
N ALA A 252 8.84 34.24 -2.14
CA ALA A 252 9.94 33.74 -1.33
C ALA A 252 10.53 32.46 -1.96
N PRO A 253 11.86 32.33 -2.14
CA PRO A 253 12.48 31.15 -2.76
C PRO A 253 12.24 29.84 -2.02
N GLY A 254 12.19 29.87 -0.68
CA GLY A 254 11.85 28.72 0.16
C GLY A 254 10.36 28.50 0.38
N SER A 255 9.52 28.97 -0.56
CA SER A 255 8.07 29.14 -0.45
C SER A 255 7.62 30.14 0.64
N ALA A 256 6.35 30.55 0.62
CA ALA A 256 5.72 31.31 1.71
C ALA A 256 4.37 30.70 2.10
N MET A 257 4.13 30.50 3.40
CA MET A 257 2.97 29.74 3.90
C MET A 257 2.45 30.19 5.27
N ARG A 258 1.24 29.73 5.59
CA ARG A 258 0.49 29.94 6.85
C ARG A 258 0.52 31.42 7.30
N PRO A 259 -0.13 32.33 6.55
CA PRO A 259 -0.13 33.75 6.91
C PRO A 259 -0.93 34.00 8.20
N ALA A 260 -0.46 34.92 9.03
CA ALA A 260 -1.22 35.51 10.13
C ALA A 260 -1.12 37.03 10.07
N LEU A 261 -2.17 37.75 10.47
CA LEU A 261 -2.25 39.20 10.40
C LEU A 261 -2.39 39.79 11.80
N SER A 262 -1.79 40.96 12.05
CA SER A 262 -2.00 41.67 13.31
C SER A 262 -3.37 42.36 13.36
N PRO A 263 -4.02 42.41 14.55
CA PRO A 263 -5.28 43.14 14.74
C PRO A 263 -5.24 44.63 14.36
N ASP A 264 -4.09 45.30 14.53
CA ASP A 264 -3.91 46.70 14.13
C ASP A 264 -3.86 46.93 12.60
N GLY A 265 -3.69 45.85 11.83
CA GLY A 265 -3.58 45.84 10.36
C GLY A 265 -2.19 46.19 9.82
N ARG A 266 -1.18 46.37 10.68
CA ARG A 266 0.17 46.76 10.27
C ARG A 266 1.01 45.59 9.76
N TRP A 267 0.87 44.40 10.34
CA TRP A 267 1.82 43.31 10.14
C TRP A 267 1.17 42.07 9.51
N MET A 268 1.95 41.38 8.66
CA MET A 268 1.70 40.01 8.24
C MET A 268 2.91 39.15 8.62
N ALA A 269 2.68 38.11 9.42
CA ALA A 269 3.66 37.05 9.64
C ALA A 269 3.41 35.90 8.66
N TYR A 270 4.48 35.24 8.21
CA TYR A 270 4.39 34.04 7.37
C TYR A 270 5.67 33.19 7.51
N ALA A 271 5.58 31.89 7.26
CA ALA A 271 6.73 31.00 7.29
C ALA A 271 7.36 30.79 5.90
N THR A 272 8.68 30.66 5.85
CA THR A 272 9.47 30.35 4.64
C THR A 272 10.68 29.49 5.01
N ARG A 273 11.32 28.83 4.05
CA ARG A 273 12.63 28.21 4.26
C ARG A 273 13.77 29.16 3.87
N ILE A 274 14.79 29.23 4.73
CA ILE A 274 16.11 29.77 4.39
C ILE A 274 17.10 28.62 4.63
N ASP A 275 17.89 28.30 3.61
CA ASP A 275 18.62 27.03 3.52
C ASP A 275 17.68 25.83 3.81
N SER A 276 18.00 25.02 4.83
CA SER A 276 17.18 23.90 5.30
C SER A 276 16.38 24.22 6.57
N SER A 277 16.39 25.45 7.08
CA SER A 277 15.63 25.86 8.27
C SER A 277 14.32 26.55 7.90
N THR A 278 13.25 26.23 8.63
CA THR A 278 11.96 26.94 8.54
C THR A 278 12.02 28.16 9.46
N VAL A 279 11.76 29.35 8.90
CA VAL A 279 11.91 30.65 9.57
C VAL A 279 10.56 31.39 9.57
N LEU A 280 10.34 32.23 10.58
CA LEU A 280 9.21 33.15 10.63
C LEU A 280 9.64 34.52 10.08
N ARG A 281 8.96 34.98 9.02
CA ARG A 281 9.12 36.32 8.44
C ARG A 281 8.02 37.23 8.95
N LEU A 282 8.35 38.51 9.12
CA LEU A 282 7.41 39.57 9.40
C LEU A 282 7.47 40.61 8.28
N ARG A 283 6.31 40.95 7.73
CA ARG A 283 6.12 41.96 6.68
C ARG A 283 5.34 43.14 7.23
N ASP A 284 5.85 44.35 7.07
CA ASP A 284 5.06 45.57 7.30
C ASP A 284 4.16 45.79 6.07
N LEU A 285 2.85 45.83 6.29
CA LEU A 285 1.85 45.99 5.23
C LEU A 285 1.70 47.44 4.76
N SER A 286 2.26 48.41 5.49
CA SER A 286 2.19 49.83 5.12
C SER A 286 3.16 50.19 4.00
N ASN A 287 4.32 49.52 3.92
CA ASN A 287 5.36 49.78 2.90
C ASN A 287 5.82 48.52 2.14
N GLY A 288 5.58 47.33 2.68
CA GLY A 288 5.96 46.05 2.08
C GLY A 288 7.33 45.51 2.50
N ASP A 289 8.04 46.16 3.41
CA ASP A 289 9.34 45.71 3.93
C ASP A 289 9.20 44.39 4.70
N GLU A 290 10.26 43.58 4.69
CA GLU A 290 10.27 42.28 5.36
C GLU A 290 11.59 41.95 6.07
N HIS A 291 11.48 41.49 7.31
CA HIS A 291 12.60 40.94 8.07
C HIS A 291 12.29 39.55 8.64
N THR A 292 13.34 38.85 9.06
CA THR A 292 13.21 37.58 9.77
C THR A 292 12.92 37.88 11.24
N LEU A 293 11.76 37.44 11.73
CA LEU A 293 11.33 37.61 13.12
C LEU A 293 11.89 36.49 14.00
N HIS A 294 11.93 35.26 13.48
CA HIS A 294 12.56 34.13 14.17
C HIS A 294 13.26 33.19 13.18
N PRO A 295 14.54 32.84 13.37
CA PRO A 295 15.30 32.09 12.38
C PRO A 295 15.03 30.57 12.40
N HIS A 296 14.43 30.04 13.46
CA HIS A 296 14.21 28.59 13.63
C HIS A 296 12.86 28.32 14.32
N ILE A 297 11.84 27.92 13.55
CA ILE A 297 10.52 27.53 14.09
C ILE A 297 10.24 26.05 13.79
N GLN A 298 9.04 25.57 14.12
CA GLN A 298 8.57 24.24 13.72
C GLN A 298 8.79 24.02 12.21
N ARG A 299 9.35 22.87 11.83
CA ARG A 299 9.53 22.46 10.43
C ARG A 299 8.18 22.44 9.73
N ASP A 300 8.12 23.04 8.54
CA ASP A 300 6.94 23.04 7.67
C ASP A 300 6.68 21.69 6.98
N ASP A 301 5.42 21.46 6.60
CA ASP A 301 4.90 20.24 5.96
C ASP A 301 4.75 20.41 4.43
N GLN A 302 5.51 21.30 3.79
CA GLN A 302 5.27 21.70 2.40
C GLN A 302 5.52 20.59 1.34
N GLU A 303 6.07 19.46 1.77
CA GLU A 303 6.48 18.30 0.95
C GLU A 303 5.59 17.05 1.21
N ALA A 304 4.53 17.17 2.00
CA ALA A 304 3.58 16.10 2.37
C ALA A 304 2.13 16.43 1.94
N ARG A 305 1.09 15.95 2.64
CA ARG A 305 -0.33 16.20 2.29
C ARG A 305 -0.98 17.41 2.97
N GLN A 306 -0.32 18.09 3.93
CA GLN A 306 -0.86 19.26 4.62
C GLN A 306 -2.21 19.04 5.33
N THR A 307 -2.50 17.82 5.80
CA THR A 307 -3.77 17.45 6.46
C THR A 307 -4.00 18.15 7.81
N ARG A 308 -3.01 18.91 8.29
CA ARG A 308 -3.13 19.84 9.43
C ARG A 308 -2.55 21.22 9.11
N ASP A 309 -2.72 21.67 7.86
CA ASP A 309 -2.06 22.84 7.23
C ASP A 309 -0.52 22.66 7.12
N LEU A 310 0.15 23.63 6.51
CA LEU A 310 1.59 23.67 6.22
C LEU A 310 2.47 23.90 7.45
N LEU A 311 1.88 24.38 8.54
CA LEU A 311 2.51 24.72 9.81
C LEU A 311 1.41 24.74 10.89
N PRO A 312 1.70 24.41 12.17
CA PRO A 312 0.76 24.65 13.26
C PRO A 312 0.19 26.08 13.24
N GLY A 313 -1.06 26.24 13.64
CA GLY A 313 -1.63 27.56 13.88
C GLY A 313 -0.88 28.32 14.96
N TYR A 314 -0.75 29.62 14.73
CA TYR A 314 -0.13 30.60 15.58
C TYR A 314 -0.90 31.91 15.41
N ALA A 315 -0.83 32.80 16.40
CA ALA A 315 -1.67 34.00 16.44
C ALA A 315 -0.93 35.22 16.99
N PHE A 316 -1.28 36.40 16.48
CA PHE A 316 -0.91 37.65 17.14
C PHE A 316 -1.68 37.80 18.46
N THR A 317 -1.07 38.43 19.45
CA THR A 317 -1.80 38.89 20.63
C THR A 317 -2.76 40.03 20.26
N PRO A 318 -3.90 40.21 20.97
CA PRO A 318 -4.89 41.24 20.63
C PRO A 318 -4.34 42.67 20.57
N ASP A 319 -3.28 42.96 21.33
CA ASP A 319 -2.56 44.25 21.34
C ASP A 319 -1.59 44.45 20.15
N SER A 320 -1.47 43.46 19.25
CA SER A 320 -0.53 43.41 18.12
C SER A 320 0.97 43.44 18.48
N ARG A 321 1.32 43.32 19.78
CA ARG A 321 2.72 43.46 20.26
C ARG A 321 3.52 42.17 20.27
N ALA A 322 2.88 41.02 20.06
CA ALA A 322 3.56 39.74 20.02
C ALA A 322 2.84 38.73 19.14
N ILE A 323 3.55 37.64 18.82
CA ILE A 323 3.00 36.42 18.25
C ILE A 323 3.17 35.29 19.28
N VAL A 324 2.17 34.45 19.43
CA VAL A 324 2.27 33.17 20.14
C VAL A 324 2.25 32.03 19.14
N LEU A 325 3.23 31.13 19.23
CA LEU A 325 3.38 29.96 18.36
C LEU A 325 3.92 28.75 19.13
N SER A 326 3.88 27.58 18.50
CA SER A 326 4.64 26.41 18.95
C SER A 326 5.92 26.20 18.14
N HIS A 327 7.03 26.00 18.83
CA HIS A 327 8.27 25.43 18.29
C HIS A 327 9.10 24.80 19.42
N SER A 328 10.09 23.99 19.06
CA SER A 328 10.92 23.27 20.05
C SER A 328 10.10 22.44 21.05
N GLY A 329 8.94 21.94 20.61
CA GLY A 329 8.01 21.12 21.39
C GLY A 329 7.13 21.91 22.37
N THR A 330 7.34 23.21 22.54
CA THR A 330 6.64 24.01 23.56
C THR A 330 6.04 25.28 22.95
N PHE A 331 5.53 26.19 23.78
CA PHE A 331 4.91 27.44 23.36
C PHE A 331 5.81 28.64 23.65
N TRP A 332 5.82 29.62 22.75
CA TRP A 332 6.67 30.80 22.83
C TRP A 332 5.89 32.06 22.47
N ARG A 333 6.19 33.16 23.17
CA ARG A 333 5.77 34.52 22.85
C ARG A 333 6.95 35.25 22.18
N LEU A 334 6.79 35.67 20.94
CA LEU A 334 7.76 36.51 20.22
C LEU A 334 7.28 37.96 20.20
N GLU A 335 8.08 38.89 20.72
CA GLU A 335 7.80 40.33 20.63
C GLU A 335 7.87 40.82 19.18
N VAL A 336 6.94 41.71 18.80
CA VAL A 336 6.84 42.31 17.46
C VAL A 336 7.19 43.80 17.55
N PRO A 337 8.11 44.32 16.72
CA PRO A 337 8.81 43.65 15.61
C PRO A 337 10.17 43.03 15.98
N SER A 338 10.58 43.04 17.25
CA SER A 338 11.96 42.74 17.69
C SER A 338 12.38 41.27 17.52
N GLY A 339 11.45 40.33 17.52
CA GLY A 339 11.71 38.89 17.50
C GLY A 339 12.13 38.30 18.85
N LYS A 340 12.16 39.10 19.92
CA LYS A 340 12.58 38.64 21.25
C LYS A 340 11.61 37.60 21.79
N GLU A 341 12.12 36.39 22.06
CA GLU A 341 11.33 35.27 22.56
C GLU A 341 11.21 35.24 24.10
N ALA A 342 10.10 34.68 24.58
CA ALA A 342 9.89 34.28 25.96
C ALA A 342 9.07 32.98 26.00
N PRO A 343 9.46 31.96 26.80
CA PRO A 343 8.74 30.69 26.85
C PRO A 343 7.41 30.83 27.59
N ILE A 344 6.40 30.09 27.14
CA ILE A 344 5.12 29.87 27.83
C ILE A 344 5.11 28.41 28.29
N PRO A 345 5.58 28.11 29.51
CA PRO A 345 5.73 26.72 29.96
C PRO A 345 4.37 26.05 30.12
N PHE A 346 4.23 24.81 29.65
CA PHE A 346 2.99 24.05 29.84
C PHE A 346 3.25 22.64 30.38
N THR A 347 2.24 22.08 31.04
CA THR A 347 2.18 20.66 31.42
C THR A 347 0.79 20.12 31.09
N ALA A 348 0.69 19.02 30.35
CA ALA A 348 -0.57 18.38 29.99
C ALA A 348 -0.57 16.90 30.39
N ARG A 349 -1.71 16.42 30.94
CA ARG A 349 -2.01 14.98 31.06
C ARG A 349 -2.66 14.52 29.77
N VAL A 350 -2.06 13.54 29.12
CA VAL A 350 -2.60 12.83 27.95
C VAL A 350 -3.28 11.55 28.44
N GLU A 351 -4.49 11.29 27.95
CA GLU A 351 -5.21 10.02 28.11
C GLU A 351 -5.87 9.66 26.77
N GLN A 352 -5.28 8.68 26.08
CA GLN A 352 -5.70 8.24 24.76
C GLN A 352 -6.27 6.82 24.83
N ARG A 353 -7.43 6.60 24.20
CA ARG A 353 -8.18 5.33 24.25
C ARG A 353 -8.00 4.56 22.95
N LEU A 354 -7.46 3.35 23.05
CA LEU A 354 -7.07 2.50 21.92
C LEU A 354 -7.98 1.26 21.83
N ALA A 355 -8.31 0.85 20.62
CA ALA A 355 -8.94 -0.43 20.33
C ALA A 355 -7.97 -1.61 20.56
N PRO A 356 -8.45 -2.88 20.61
CA PRO A 356 -7.59 -4.07 20.62
C PRO A 356 -6.61 -4.07 19.46
N LEU A 357 -5.34 -4.41 19.72
CA LEU A 357 -4.33 -4.58 18.67
C LEU A 357 -4.68 -5.82 17.83
N VAL A 358 -4.88 -5.67 16.52
CA VAL A 358 -5.26 -6.78 15.64
C VAL A 358 -4.01 -7.53 15.16
N LYS A 359 -3.39 -8.28 16.09
CA LYS A 359 -2.14 -9.02 15.87
C LYS A 359 -2.29 -10.49 16.25
N PHE A 360 -1.78 -11.39 15.40
CA PHE A 360 -1.92 -12.84 15.54
C PHE A 360 -0.57 -13.56 15.30
N PRO A 361 -0.28 -14.67 16.00
CA PRO A 361 0.85 -15.53 15.64
C PRO A 361 0.56 -16.31 14.35
N VAL A 362 1.56 -16.45 13.50
CA VAL A 362 1.49 -17.15 12.20
C VAL A 362 2.48 -18.32 12.22
N PRO A 363 2.03 -19.56 12.50
CA PRO A 363 2.90 -20.73 12.56
C PRO A 363 3.32 -21.20 11.17
N LEU A 364 4.60 -21.50 10.95
CA LEU A 364 5.09 -21.97 9.66
C LEU A 364 5.02 -23.50 9.57
N ARG A 365 4.34 -24.02 8.54
CA ARG A 365 4.24 -25.47 8.26
C ARG A 365 5.32 -25.85 7.26
N ASP A 366 6.18 -26.79 7.62
CA ASP A 366 7.41 -27.15 6.89
C ASP A 366 7.34 -28.45 6.06
N SER A 367 6.19 -29.13 6.03
CA SER A 367 6.04 -30.44 5.39
C SER A 367 5.32 -30.42 4.03
N THR A 368 4.14 -29.83 3.95
CA THR A 368 3.27 -29.85 2.76
C THR A 368 2.78 -28.45 2.42
N LEU A 369 2.85 -28.10 1.15
CA LEU A 369 2.21 -26.93 0.55
C LEU A 369 0.85 -27.35 -0.03
N LEU A 370 -0.19 -26.58 0.27
CA LEU A 370 -1.42 -26.54 -0.52
C LEU A 370 -1.27 -25.36 -1.49
N VAL A 371 -1.31 -25.65 -2.79
CA VAL A 371 -1.14 -24.63 -3.83
C VAL A 371 -2.21 -23.54 -3.70
N GLN A 372 -1.78 -22.28 -3.70
CA GLN A 372 -2.61 -21.11 -3.42
C GLN A 372 -3.41 -20.64 -4.63
N GLN A 373 -2.91 -20.88 -5.85
CA GLN A 373 -3.51 -20.34 -7.08
C GLN A 373 -3.65 -21.37 -8.21
N ILE A 374 -4.82 -21.36 -8.88
CA ILE A 374 -4.98 -21.85 -10.25
C ILE A 374 -5.09 -20.66 -11.20
N ARG A 375 -4.51 -20.76 -12.40
CA ARG A 375 -4.42 -19.67 -13.37
C ARG A 375 -5.01 -20.08 -14.71
N GLY A 376 -5.67 -19.14 -15.38
CA GLY A 376 -6.23 -19.35 -16.72
C GLY A 376 -7.18 -20.55 -16.81
N ALA A 377 -7.99 -20.81 -15.78
CA ALA A 377 -8.85 -21.99 -15.76
C ALA A 377 -9.95 -21.89 -16.84
N ARG A 378 -10.01 -22.89 -17.72
CA ARG A 378 -10.96 -22.98 -18.84
C ARG A 378 -11.69 -24.34 -18.83
N PRO A 379 -13.04 -24.37 -18.79
CA PRO A 379 -13.78 -25.60 -19.00
C PRO A 379 -13.62 -26.10 -20.45
N SER A 380 -13.74 -27.40 -20.67
CA SER A 380 -13.80 -27.99 -22.01
C SER A 380 -15.08 -27.54 -22.75
N PRO A 381 -15.14 -27.61 -24.10
CA PRO A 381 -16.32 -27.22 -24.86
C PRO A 381 -17.61 -27.94 -24.47
N ASP A 382 -17.51 -29.18 -23.98
CA ASP A 382 -18.64 -29.98 -23.46
C ASP A 382 -18.95 -29.75 -21.97
N GLY A 383 -18.20 -28.87 -21.30
CA GLY A 383 -18.36 -28.54 -19.87
C GLY A 383 -17.96 -29.64 -18.89
N ARG A 384 -17.40 -30.77 -19.35
CA ARG A 384 -17.11 -31.93 -18.49
C ARG A 384 -15.73 -31.95 -17.85
N ARG A 385 -14.79 -31.14 -18.32
CA ARG A 385 -13.41 -31.09 -17.82
C ARG A 385 -12.97 -29.64 -17.60
N LEU A 386 -11.95 -29.45 -16.77
CA LEU A 386 -11.32 -28.17 -16.50
C LEU A 386 -9.81 -28.29 -16.77
N ALA A 387 -9.25 -27.38 -17.56
CA ALA A 387 -7.81 -27.22 -17.75
C ALA A 387 -7.34 -25.92 -17.11
N PHE A 388 -6.17 -25.93 -16.47
CA PHE A 388 -5.60 -24.77 -15.78
C PHE A 388 -4.10 -24.91 -15.54
N THR A 389 -3.42 -23.80 -15.28
CA THR A 389 -2.02 -23.77 -14.83
C THR A 389 -1.94 -23.68 -13.31
N ALA A 390 -1.05 -24.47 -12.70
CA ALA A 390 -0.71 -24.40 -11.27
C ALA A 390 0.72 -24.92 -11.05
N LEU A 391 1.52 -24.23 -10.20
CA LEU A 391 2.98 -24.44 -10.10
C LEU A 391 3.70 -24.38 -11.46
N ASP A 392 3.22 -23.51 -12.36
CA ASP A 392 3.65 -23.40 -13.75
C ASP A 392 3.64 -24.73 -14.53
N ARG A 393 2.78 -25.67 -14.14
CA ARG A 393 2.50 -26.92 -14.87
C ARG A 393 1.05 -26.90 -15.36
N LEU A 394 0.80 -27.61 -16.47
CA LEU A 394 -0.53 -27.79 -17.03
C LEU A 394 -1.26 -28.97 -16.36
N TRP A 395 -2.45 -28.69 -15.83
CA TRP A 395 -3.33 -29.66 -15.16
C TRP A 395 -4.67 -29.80 -15.86
N VAL A 396 -5.26 -30.98 -15.74
CA VAL A 396 -6.63 -31.30 -16.17
C VAL A 396 -7.34 -32.06 -15.05
N MET A 397 -8.64 -31.81 -14.88
CA MET A 397 -9.53 -32.59 -14.00
C MET A 397 -10.92 -32.73 -14.62
N ASP A 398 -11.65 -33.77 -14.23
CA ASP A 398 -13.06 -33.93 -14.57
C ASP A 398 -13.94 -33.07 -13.64
N LEU A 399 -15.06 -32.56 -14.16
CA LEU A 399 -16.06 -31.78 -13.43
C LEU A 399 -17.26 -32.66 -13.06
N PRO A 400 -17.91 -32.42 -11.90
CA PRO A 400 -17.64 -31.35 -10.94
C PRO A 400 -16.61 -31.72 -9.85
N SER A 401 -16.13 -32.97 -9.77
CA SER A 401 -15.41 -33.48 -8.58
C SER A 401 -14.26 -34.44 -8.87
N GLY A 402 -13.66 -34.39 -10.07
CA GLY A 402 -12.47 -35.19 -10.41
C GLY A 402 -11.22 -34.80 -9.61
N THR A 403 -10.16 -35.60 -9.72
CA THR A 403 -8.85 -35.28 -9.13
C THR A 403 -7.94 -34.61 -10.17
N PRO A 404 -7.27 -33.48 -9.85
CA PRO A 404 -6.28 -32.88 -10.73
C PRO A 404 -5.14 -33.84 -11.09
N ARG A 405 -4.89 -34.01 -12.38
CA ARG A 405 -3.71 -34.68 -12.93
C ARG A 405 -2.91 -33.72 -13.81
N ARG A 406 -1.59 -33.82 -13.78
CA ARG A 406 -0.74 -33.14 -14.76
C ARG A 406 -1.01 -33.71 -16.15
N LEU A 407 -1.02 -32.85 -17.18
CA LEU A 407 -1.09 -33.30 -18.57
C LEU A 407 0.26 -33.80 -19.08
N THR A 408 1.36 -33.15 -18.65
CA THR A 408 2.72 -33.43 -19.13
C THR A 408 3.67 -33.77 -17.98
N THR A 409 4.82 -34.32 -18.33
CA THR A 409 5.98 -34.52 -17.42
C THR A 409 7.04 -33.42 -17.57
N ALA A 410 6.77 -32.37 -18.34
CA ALA A 410 7.73 -31.32 -18.66
C ALA A 410 8.20 -30.54 -17.41
N ARG A 411 9.36 -29.88 -17.52
CA ARG A 411 9.91 -28.99 -16.47
C ARG A 411 9.87 -27.51 -16.82
N MET A 412 9.67 -27.17 -18.09
CA MET A 412 9.37 -25.80 -18.53
C MET A 412 8.07 -25.29 -17.88
N GLY A 413 7.90 -23.98 -17.79
CA GLY A 413 6.62 -23.39 -17.40
C GLY A 413 5.57 -23.58 -18.49
N GLU A 414 4.33 -23.88 -18.11
CA GLU A 414 3.20 -24.18 -19.01
C GLU A 414 2.01 -23.26 -18.69
N PHE A 415 1.69 -22.34 -19.60
CA PHE A 415 0.80 -21.18 -19.37
C PHE A 415 -0.30 -21.03 -20.44
N ASP A 416 -1.32 -20.22 -20.13
CA ASP A 416 -2.43 -19.85 -21.03
C ASP A 416 -3.05 -21.06 -21.79
N PRO A 417 -3.63 -22.06 -21.09
CA PRO A 417 -4.19 -23.25 -21.74
C PRO A 417 -5.46 -22.94 -22.55
N ALA A 418 -5.50 -23.44 -23.78
CA ALA A 418 -6.62 -23.32 -24.71
C ALA A 418 -7.08 -24.69 -25.22
N TRP A 419 -8.38 -24.98 -25.12
CA TRP A 419 -8.98 -26.21 -25.66
C TRP A 419 -9.14 -26.12 -27.18
N SER A 420 -8.97 -27.25 -27.86
CA SER A 420 -9.51 -27.41 -29.22
C SER A 420 -11.04 -27.38 -29.21
N PRO A 421 -11.72 -26.90 -30.27
CA PRO A 421 -13.19 -26.87 -30.33
C PRO A 421 -13.85 -28.25 -30.18
N ASP A 422 -13.16 -29.33 -30.55
CA ASP A 422 -13.61 -30.72 -30.34
C ASP A 422 -13.44 -31.24 -28.90
N GLY A 423 -12.79 -30.46 -28.01
CA GLY A 423 -12.53 -30.81 -26.61
C GLY A 423 -11.52 -31.94 -26.39
N GLN A 424 -10.80 -32.36 -27.43
CA GLN A 424 -9.91 -33.53 -27.40
C GLN A 424 -8.41 -33.20 -27.22
N SER A 425 -8.03 -31.95 -27.42
CA SER A 425 -6.64 -31.48 -27.37
C SER A 425 -6.53 -30.18 -26.56
N LEU A 426 -5.36 -29.95 -25.99
CA LEU A 426 -5.00 -28.69 -25.33
C LEU A 426 -3.78 -28.10 -26.03
N ALA A 427 -3.80 -26.80 -26.27
CA ALA A 427 -2.66 -25.99 -26.64
C ALA A 427 -2.25 -25.09 -25.46
N TRP A 428 -0.96 -24.78 -25.34
CA TRP A 428 -0.43 -23.90 -24.28
C TRP A 428 0.86 -23.21 -24.70
N VAL A 429 1.23 -22.16 -23.97
CA VAL A 429 2.53 -21.50 -24.05
C VAL A 429 3.51 -22.22 -23.14
N GLY A 430 4.58 -22.77 -23.70
CA GLY A 430 5.73 -23.24 -22.94
C GLY A 430 6.80 -22.14 -22.85
N TRP A 431 7.43 -21.96 -21.69
CA TRP A 431 8.56 -21.04 -21.49
C TRP A 431 9.63 -21.65 -20.58
N SER A 432 10.91 -21.52 -20.96
CA SER A 432 12.05 -21.65 -20.04
C SER A 432 13.18 -20.72 -20.46
N GLU A 433 14.05 -20.35 -19.53
CA GLU A 433 15.25 -19.53 -19.77
C GLU A 433 16.37 -20.28 -20.54
N ALA A 434 16.13 -21.54 -20.90
CA ALA A 434 17.01 -22.40 -21.70
C ALA A 434 16.47 -22.67 -23.11
N ASP A 435 15.15 -22.84 -23.25
CA ASP A 435 14.46 -23.27 -24.48
C ASP A 435 13.64 -22.16 -25.14
N ASP A 436 13.66 -20.95 -24.55
CA ASP A 436 12.81 -19.80 -24.89
C ASP A 436 11.31 -20.13 -24.83
N GLY A 437 10.47 -19.28 -25.42
CA GLY A 437 9.02 -19.48 -25.52
C GLY A 437 8.60 -20.15 -26.82
N ASN A 438 7.66 -21.09 -26.73
CA ASN A 438 7.07 -21.80 -27.87
C ASN A 438 5.60 -22.16 -27.60
N VAL A 439 4.79 -22.34 -28.64
CA VAL A 439 3.43 -22.90 -28.53
C VAL A 439 3.47 -24.41 -28.72
N TYR A 440 2.82 -25.14 -27.80
CA TYR A 440 2.74 -26.59 -27.77
C TYR A 440 1.29 -27.09 -27.83
N ARG A 441 1.11 -28.37 -28.19
CA ARG A 441 -0.17 -29.10 -28.22
C ARG A 441 -0.01 -30.52 -27.68
N ALA A 442 -1.02 -31.04 -27.00
CA ALA A 442 -1.12 -32.45 -26.64
C ALA A 442 -2.57 -32.93 -26.59
N ARG A 443 -2.75 -34.24 -26.69
CA ARG A 443 -4.02 -34.94 -26.49
C ARG A 443 -4.32 -35.02 -25.00
N VAL A 444 -5.53 -34.63 -24.60
CA VAL A 444 -5.95 -34.55 -23.19
C VAL A 444 -5.94 -35.90 -22.46
N ASP A 445 -6.18 -36.99 -23.20
CA ASP A 445 -6.25 -38.35 -22.68
C ASP A 445 -4.89 -39.08 -22.72
N GLY A 446 -3.84 -38.42 -23.22
CA GLY A 446 -2.46 -38.93 -23.24
C GLY A 446 -1.76 -38.78 -24.60
N GLY A 447 -0.47 -38.45 -24.56
CA GLY A 447 0.39 -38.25 -25.72
C GLY A 447 1.61 -37.41 -25.37
N ALA A 448 2.64 -37.41 -26.22
CA ALA A 448 3.78 -36.51 -26.06
C ALA A 448 3.38 -35.08 -26.51
N PRO A 449 3.86 -34.02 -25.83
CA PRO A 449 3.75 -32.65 -26.32
C PRO A 449 4.41 -32.46 -27.69
N GLU A 450 3.68 -31.83 -28.60
CA GLU A 450 4.11 -31.46 -29.93
C GLU A 450 4.34 -29.94 -29.99
N ARG A 451 5.49 -29.50 -30.51
CA ARG A 451 5.78 -28.07 -30.71
C ARG A 451 5.16 -27.61 -32.03
N LEU A 452 4.23 -26.66 -31.97
CA LEU A 452 3.54 -26.14 -33.16
C LEU A 452 4.32 -25.00 -33.85
N THR A 453 5.16 -24.31 -33.08
CA THR A 453 5.97 -23.16 -33.56
C THR A 453 7.27 -23.62 -34.20
N MET A 454 7.63 -22.98 -35.33
CA MET A 454 8.93 -23.19 -35.98
C MET A 454 10.04 -22.36 -35.31
N GLU A 455 9.71 -21.17 -34.83
CA GLU A 455 10.63 -20.20 -34.22
C GLU A 455 10.28 -19.93 -32.75
N ALA A 456 11.30 -19.82 -31.91
CA ALA A 456 11.13 -19.47 -30.51
C ALA A 456 11.04 -17.95 -30.32
N ALA A 457 10.06 -17.50 -29.53
CA ALA A 457 9.76 -16.10 -29.25
C ALA A 457 9.09 -15.97 -27.87
N PHE A 458 8.80 -14.75 -27.39
CA PHE A 458 7.96 -14.62 -26.19
C PHE A 458 6.48 -14.70 -26.57
N TYR A 459 5.91 -15.90 -26.58
CA TYR A 459 4.48 -16.10 -26.81
C TYR A 459 3.68 -15.89 -25.53
N GLN A 460 2.45 -15.37 -25.65
CA GLN A 460 1.48 -15.23 -24.55
C GLN A 460 0.05 -15.21 -25.10
N ARG A 461 -0.92 -15.58 -24.27
CA ARG A 461 -2.38 -15.54 -24.53
C ARG A 461 -2.82 -16.29 -25.80
N LEU A 462 -3.22 -17.56 -25.64
CA LEU A 462 -3.67 -18.41 -26.75
C LEU A 462 -5.20 -18.44 -26.88
N ALA A 463 -5.67 -18.41 -28.13
CA ALA A 463 -7.05 -18.72 -28.48
C ALA A 463 -7.11 -19.58 -29.76
N TRP A 464 -8.02 -20.55 -29.78
CA TRP A 464 -8.31 -21.36 -30.97
C TRP A 464 -9.39 -20.68 -31.81
N THR A 465 -9.28 -20.72 -33.14
CA THR A 465 -10.42 -20.37 -34.01
C THR A 465 -11.58 -21.35 -33.78
N PRO A 466 -12.85 -20.88 -33.79
CA PRO A 466 -14.02 -21.76 -33.67
C PRO A 466 -14.05 -22.92 -34.68
N ASP A 467 -13.50 -22.75 -35.87
CA ASP A 467 -13.38 -23.79 -36.91
C ASP A 467 -12.31 -24.87 -36.64
N GLY A 468 -11.49 -24.70 -35.58
CA GLY A 468 -10.44 -25.64 -35.21
C GLY A 468 -9.16 -25.54 -36.06
N THR A 469 -9.08 -24.68 -37.07
CA THR A 469 -7.98 -24.69 -38.06
C THR A 469 -6.74 -23.92 -37.65
N ARG A 470 -6.84 -22.92 -36.75
CA ARG A 470 -5.74 -22.03 -36.37
C ARG A 470 -5.72 -21.73 -34.87
N LEU A 471 -4.55 -21.32 -34.39
CA LEU A 471 -4.36 -20.68 -33.10
C LEU A 471 -3.96 -19.21 -33.31
N VAL A 472 -4.49 -18.30 -32.51
CA VAL A 472 -4.05 -16.91 -32.39
C VAL A 472 -3.28 -16.73 -31.08
N THR A 473 -2.19 -15.95 -31.13
CA THR A 473 -1.37 -15.62 -29.96
C THR A 473 -0.70 -14.26 -30.12
N ILE A 474 -0.21 -13.69 -29.02
CA ILE A 474 0.65 -12.51 -29.03
C ILE A 474 2.11 -12.99 -29.04
N ARG A 475 2.92 -12.49 -29.97
CA ARG A 475 4.35 -12.78 -30.12
C ARG A 475 5.16 -11.52 -29.79
N GLY A 476 5.82 -11.53 -28.64
CA GLY A 476 6.75 -10.49 -28.21
C GLY A 476 8.23 -10.86 -28.35
N GLN A 477 9.09 -9.88 -28.05
CA GLN A 477 10.54 -10.01 -28.20
C GLN A 477 11.20 -10.71 -26.99
N ARG A 478 12.04 -11.72 -27.27
CA ARG A 478 12.83 -12.43 -26.24
C ARG A 478 13.77 -11.50 -25.46
N GLN A 479 14.41 -10.55 -26.14
CA GLN A 479 15.33 -9.60 -25.53
C GLN A 479 14.63 -8.65 -24.56
N ALA A 480 13.50 -8.04 -24.96
CA ALA A 480 12.70 -7.18 -24.08
C ALA A 480 12.30 -7.93 -22.79
N ARG A 481 11.92 -9.20 -22.92
CA ARG A 481 11.58 -10.09 -21.80
C ARG A 481 12.77 -10.41 -20.88
N ALA A 482 14.00 -10.47 -21.40
CA ALA A 482 15.24 -10.65 -20.64
C ALA A 482 15.68 -9.38 -19.89
N GLU A 483 15.48 -8.23 -20.52
CA GLU A 483 15.84 -6.91 -19.99
C GLU A 483 14.76 -6.29 -19.08
N GLY A 484 13.61 -6.95 -18.90
CA GLY A 484 12.52 -6.50 -18.03
C GLY A 484 11.53 -5.52 -18.67
N TRP A 485 11.75 -5.11 -19.92
CA TRP A 485 10.84 -4.23 -20.66
C TRP A 485 9.52 -4.94 -21.00
N ARG A 486 8.41 -4.20 -20.93
CA ARG A 486 7.06 -4.70 -21.27
C ARG A 486 6.45 -3.89 -22.40
N GLY A 487 5.79 -4.58 -23.34
CA GLY A 487 4.76 -4.00 -24.21
C GLY A 487 5.25 -3.14 -25.39
N SER A 488 6.51 -3.24 -25.79
CA SER A 488 7.05 -2.55 -26.97
C SER A 488 7.43 -3.54 -28.07
N GLY A 489 6.74 -3.47 -29.22
CA GLY A 489 7.05 -4.28 -30.39
C GLY A 489 6.52 -5.72 -30.34
N ASP A 490 5.34 -5.92 -29.76
CA ASP A 490 4.61 -7.19 -29.81
C ASP A 490 3.75 -7.26 -31.09
N ASP A 491 3.62 -8.46 -31.67
CA ASP A 491 2.72 -8.74 -32.80
C ASP A 491 1.55 -9.62 -32.36
N LEU A 492 0.35 -9.36 -32.89
CA LEU A 492 -0.73 -10.33 -32.92
C LEU A 492 -0.53 -11.24 -34.13
N VAL A 493 -0.47 -12.55 -33.92
CA VAL A 493 -0.12 -13.54 -34.95
C VAL A 493 -1.05 -14.75 -34.91
N TRP A 494 -1.17 -15.47 -36.02
CA TRP A 494 -1.79 -16.80 -36.05
C TRP A 494 -0.85 -17.86 -36.64
N LEU A 495 -1.07 -19.12 -36.25
CA LEU A 495 -0.40 -20.30 -36.81
C LEU A 495 -1.41 -21.42 -37.10
N PRO A 496 -1.13 -22.34 -38.04
CA PRO A 496 -1.96 -23.52 -38.26
C PRO A 496 -2.06 -24.37 -36.98
N ALA A 497 -3.24 -24.93 -36.70
CA ALA A 497 -3.44 -25.79 -35.53
C ALA A 497 -2.66 -27.12 -35.59
N THR A 498 -2.14 -27.48 -36.77
CA THR A 498 -1.21 -28.59 -37.05
C THR A 498 0.27 -28.21 -36.91
N GLY A 499 0.57 -26.95 -36.55
CA GLY A 499 1.92 -26.39 -36.56
C GLY A 499 2.36 -25.89 -37.92
N GLY A 500 3.38 -25.03 -37.93
CA GLY A 500 3.97 -24.45 -39.15
C GLY A 500 4.40 -23.00 -39.00
N ALA A 501 4.51 -22.30 -40.13
CA ALA A 501 4.87 -20.89 -40.18
C ALA A 501 3.78 -19.99 -39.60
N LEU A 502 4.19 -18.88 -38.99
CA LEU A 502 3.32 -17.87 -38.40
C LEU A 502 2.93 -16.82 -39.45
N THR A 503 1.69 -16.35 -39.40
CA THR A 503 1.23 -15.16 -40.13
C THR A 503 1.02 -14.02 -39.15
N VAL A 504 1.61 -12.85 -39.43
CA VAL A 504 1.36 -11.64 -38.63
C VAL A 504 0.00 -11.08 -39.03
N ILE A 505 -0.87 -10.86 -38.04
CA ILE A 505 -2.13 -10.12 -38.20
C ILE A 505 -1.79 -8.63 -38.17
N SER A 506 -1.17 -8.16 -37.09
CA SER A 506 -0.81 -6.75 -36.94
C SER A 506 0.11 -6.50 -35.75
N PRO A 507 0.95 -5.45 -35.77
CA PRO A 507 1.58 -4.93 -34.57
C PRO A 507 0.54 -4.49 -33.53
N VAL A 508 0.86 -4.68 -32.26
CA VAL A 508 -0.01 -4.37 -31.11
C VAL A 508 0.78 -3.82 -29.93
N GLY A 509 0.12 -3.06 -29.04
CA GLY A 509 0.72 -2.53 -27.82
C GLY A 509 -0.22 -2.69 -26.63
N ASN A 510 0.27 -3.33 -25.56
CA ASN A 510 -0.48 -3.53 -24.30
C ASN A 510 -1.89 -4.13 -24.49
N VAL A 511 -2.00 -5.17 -25.32
CA VAL A 511 -3.25 -5.88 -25.59
C VAL A 511 -3.50 -7.05 -24.62
N ARG A 512 -4.77 -7.42 -24.43
CA ARG A 512 -5.18 -8.52 -23.54
C ARG A 512 -6.22 -9.46 -24.15
N GLU A 513 -6.16 -10.71 -23.70
CA GLU A 513 -7.11 -11.80 -23.94
C GLU A 513 -7.69 -11.85 -25.37
N PRO A 514 -6.89 -12.27 -26.38
CA PRO A 514 -7.43 -12.61 -27.70
C PRO A 514 -8.51 -13.68 -27.56
N HIS A 515 -9.66 -13.50 -28.22
CA HIS A 515 -10.78 -14.43 -28.16
C HIS A 515 -11.68 -14.32 -29.41
N PHE A 516 -12.66 -15.22 -29.54
CA PHE A 516 -13.58 -15.30 -30.67
C PHE A 516 -15.03 -15.33 -30.19
N ALA A 517 -15.94 -14.83 -31.04
CA ALA A 517 -17.36 -15.16 -31.00
C ALA A 517 -17.59 -16.47 -31.80
N ALA A 518 -18.79 -16.69 -32.34
CA ALA A 518 -19.13 -17.88 -33.11
C ALA A 518 -18.38 -18.03 -34.45
N THR A 519 -17.75 -16.97 -34.97
CA THR A 519 -17.09 -16.98 -36.29
C THR A 519 -15.56 -16.95 -36.20
N SER A 520 -14.90 -17.49 -37.23
CA SER A 520 -13.43 -17.55 -37.33
C SER A 520 -12.83 -16.45 -38.24
N ASP A 521 -13.64 -15.48 -38.69
CA ASP A 521 -13.19 -14.39 -39.58
C ASP A 521 -12.37 -13.31 -38.84
N ARG A 522 -12.68 -13.07 -37.57
CA ARG A 522 -12.12 -11.98 -36.76
C ARG A 522 -11.79 -12.41 -35.35
N VAL A 523 -10.69 -11.88 -34.83
CA VAL A 523 -10.29 -12.01 -33.42
C VAL A 523 -10.65 -10.75 -32.65
N TYR A 524 -11.17 -10.90 -31.44
CA TYR A 524 -11.46 -9.84 -30.48
C TYR A 524 -10.35 -9.74 -29.43
N LEU A 525 -10.03 -8.52 -28.98
CA LEU A 525 -9.01 -8.25 -27.97
C LEU A 525 -9.24 -6.91 -27.29
N LEU A 526 -8.79 -6.77 -26.04
CA LEU A 526 -8.79 -5.48 -25.35
C LEU A 526 -7.50 -4.72 -25.70
N GLU A 527 -7.62 -3.52 -26.23
CA GLU A 527 -6.51 -2.63 -26.61
C GLU A 527 -6.81 -1.21 -26.12
N GLY A 528 -5.89 -0.59 -25.37
CA GLY A 528 -6.06 0.79 -24.87
C GLY A 528 -7.31 1.02 -24.00
N GLY A 529 -7.88 -0.03 -23.38
CA GLY A 529 -9.15 0.03 -22.65
C GLY A 529 -10.41 -0.09 -23.52
N VAL A 530 -10.26 -0.50 -24.78
CA VAL A 530 -11.33 -0.67 -25.78
C VAL A 530 -11.37 -2.12 -26.24
N LEU A 531 -12.54 -2.74 -26.26
CA LEU A 531 -12.72 -4.00 -26.97
C LEU A 531 -12.68 -3.71 -28.47
N THR A 532 -11.69 -4.26 -29.16
CA THR A 532 -11.53 -4.16 -30.61
C THR A 532 -11.65 -5.53 -31.26
N SER A 533 -11.89 -5.57 -32.58
CA SER A 533 -11.66 -6.78 -33.40
C SER A 533 -10.87 -6.45 -34.65
N ARG A 534 -10.15 -7.44 -35.19
CA ARG A 534 -9.45 -7.35 -36.48
C ARG A 534 -9.69 -8.62 -37.29
N ALA A 535 -9.74 -8.52 -38.62
CA ALA A 535 -9.73 -9.70 -39.48
C ALA A 535 -8.38 -10.43 -39.37
N LEU A 536 -8.36 -11.75 -39.64
CA LEU A 536 -7.13 -12.57 -39.50
C LEU A 536 -6.04 -12.29 -40.56
N ASP A 537 -6.26 -11.36 -41.48
CA ASP A 537 -5.28 -10.82 -42.42
C ASP A 537 -4.74 -9.43 -42.00
N GLY A 538 -5.18 -8.91 -40.85
CA GLY A 538 -4.79 -7.60 -40.33
C GLY A 538 -5.72 -6.45 -40.73
N THR A 539 -6.68 -6.69 -41.63
CA THR A 539 -7.61 -5.65 -42.10
C THR A 539 -8.83 -5.49 -41.17
N ASP A 540 -9.75 -4.59 -41.53
CA ASP A 540 -11.06 -4.42 -40.86
C ASP A 540 -10.97 -4.27 -39.33
N VAL A 541 -10.14 -3.32 -38.86
CA VAL A 541 -10.05 -2.95 -37.44
C VAL A 541 -11.33 -2.23 -37.02
N ARG A 542 -12.02 -2.74 -35.99
CA ARG A 542 -13.25 -2.17 -35.44
C ARG A 542 -13.15 -1.99 -33.94
N GLU A 543 -13.56 -0.84 -33.42
CA GLU A 543 -13.88 -0.69 -31.99
C GLU A 543 -15.32 -1.13 -31.72
N HIS A 544 -15.55 -1.89 -30.64
CA HIS A 544 -16.87 -2.42 -30.29
C HIS A 544 -17.45 -1.84 -29.01
N LEU A 545 -16.62 -1.61 -27.98
CA LEU A 545 -17.12 -1.34 -26.62
C LEU A 545 -16.02 -0.76 -25.72
N ARG A 546 -16.37 0.20 -24.87
CA ARG A 546 -15.58 0.65 -23.72
C ARG A 546 -16.37 0.37 -22.43
N VAL A 547 -15.68 -0.05 -21.37
CA VAL A 547 -16.33 -0.34 -20.08
C VAL A 547 -15.61 0.39 -18.96
N THR A 548 -16.39 1.05 -18.10
CA THR A 548 -15.86 1.86 -17.00
C THR A 548 -16.58 1.59 -15.68
N GLY A 549 -15.82 1.53 -14.59
CA GLY A 549 -16.34 1.44 -13.22
C GLY A 549 -16.58 2.79 -12.58
N GLY A 550 -16.73 2.77 -11.25
CA GLY A 550 -16.84 3.97 -10.43
C GLY A 550 -15.62 4.88 -10.56
N SER A 551 -15.84 6.15 -10.24
CA SER A 551 -14.80 7.15 -10.12
C SER A 551 -14.79 7.68 -8.69
N LEU A 552 -13.62 7.77 -8.06
CA LEU A 552 -13.45 8.51 -6.81
C LEU A 552 -13.73 9.98 -7.13
N GLN A 553 -14.62 10.67 -6.42
CA GLN A 553 -14.90 12.07 -6.75
C GLN A 553 -13.66 12.96 -6.51
N THR A 554 -13.40 13.95 -7.36
CA THR A 554 -12.54 15.09 -7.01
C THR A 554 -13.35 16.40 -7.02
N ASN A 555 -12.78 17.48 -6.49
CA ASN A 555 -13.40 18.81 -6.42
C ASN A 555 -13.76 19.37 -7.82
N GLY A 556 -15.01 19.16 -8.25
CA GLY A 556 -15.61 19.79 -9.43
C GLY A 556 -15.28 19.15 -10.79
N THR A 557 -14.29 18.24 -10.86
CA THR A 557 -14.00 17.45 -12.08
C THR A 557 -13.98 15.97 -11.70
N PRO A 558 -14.87 15.11 -12.25
CA PRO A 558 -14.72 13.67 -12.07
C PRO A 558 -13.36 13.25 -12.67
N PRO A 559 -12.50 12.50 -11.95
CA PRO A 559 -11.35 11.88 -12.57
C PRO A 559 -11.85 10.83 -13.60
N PRO A 560 -10.99 10.39 -14.53
CA PRO A 560 -11.39 9.40 -15.51
C PRO A 560 -11.96 8.14 -14.80
N PRO A 561 -13.17 7.68 -15.18
CA PRO A 561 -13.74 6.44 -14.66
C PRO A 561 -12.78 5.27 -14.79
N LEU A 562 -12.73 4.38 -13.80
CA LEU A 562 -11.81 3.25 -13.80
C LEU A 562 -12.05 2.35 -15.03
N PRO A 563 -11.10 2.17 -15.97
CA PRO A 563 -11.32 1.30 -17.12
C PRO A 563 -11.41 -0.16 -16.68
N ALA A 564 -12.13 -0.97 -17.44
CA ALA A 564 -12.09 -2.42 -17.29
C ALA A 564 -10.69 -2.97 -17.58
N THR A 565 -10.25 -3.93 -16.77
CA THR A 565 -8.96 -4.60 -16.97
C THR A 565 -9.05 -5.70 -18.02
N ASP A 566 -10.23 -6.31 -18.20
CA ASP A 566 -10.52 -7.33 -19.20
C ASP A 566 -11.97 -7.14 -19.69
N ILE A 567 -12.22 -7.36 -20.99
CA ILE A 567 -13.56 -7.38 -21.61
C ILE A 567 -13.59 -8.59 -22.56
N ILE A 568 -14.59 -9.47 -22.43
CA ILE A 568 -14.73 -10.67 -23.27
C ILE A 568 -16.16 -10.77 -23.80
N ILE A 569 -16.31 -10.81 -25.13
CA ILE A 569 -17.61 -10.96 -25.80
C ILE A 569 -18.15 -12.39 -25.64
N SER A 570 -19.47 -12.56 -25.57
CA SER A 570 -20.11 -13.86 -25.57
C SER A 570 -19.98 -14.58 -26.91
N PRO A 571 -20.08 -15.92 -26.95
CA PRO A 571 -20.03 -16.68 -28.21
C PRO A 571 -21.06 -16.21 -29.27
N ASP A 572 -22.26 -15.79 -28.86
CA ASP A 572 -23.28 -15.25 -29.77
C ASP A 572 -23.05 -13.78 -30.20
N GLY A 573 -22.06 -13.09 -29.61
CA GLY A 573 -21.77 -11.69 -29.88
C GLY A 573 -22.74 -10.67 -29.24
N LEU A 574 -23.76 -11.13 -28.50
CA LEU A 574 -24.85 -10.27 -27.99
C LEU A 574 -24.57 -9.67 -26.60
N GLN A 575 -23.66 -10.26 -25.84
CA GLN A 575 -23.31 -9.87 -24.48
C GLN A 575 -21.79 -9.74 -24.31
N ALA A 576 -21.38 -9.08 -23.23
CA ALA A 576 -19.99 -9.07 -22.81
C ALA A 576 -19.89 -9.23 -21.30
N ILE A 577 -18.78 -9.82 -20.85
CA ILE A 577 -18.33 -9.75 -19.47
C ILE A 577 -17.17 -8.78 -19.35
N ALA A 578 -17.06 -8.12 -18.20
CA ALA A 578 -15.94 -7.24 -17.90
C ALA A 578 -15.45 -7.43 -16.45
N LEU A 579 -14.14 -7.36 -16.27
CA LEU A 579 -13.49 -7.28 -14.96
C LEU A 579 -13.19 -5.80 -14.65
N VAL A 580 -13.79 -5.29 -13.57
CA VAL A 580 -13.66 -3.89 -13.15
C VAL A 580 -13.50 -3.83 -11.64
N ALA A 581 -12.39 -3.27 -11.15
CA ALA A 581 -12.06 -3.20 -9.72
C ALA A 581 -12.30 -4.55 -9.00
N ASN A 582 -11.65 -5.61 -9.49
CA ASN A 582 -11.74 -6.99 -9.01
C ASN A 582 -13.15 -7.64 -9.09
N ASN A 583 -14.15 -6.97 -9.69
CA ASN A 583 -15.51 -7.47 -9.79
C ASN A 583 -15.91 -7.80 -11.22
N VAL A 584 -16.63 -8.91 -11.38
CA VAL A 584 -17.10 -9.40 -12.68
C VAL A 584 -18.51 -8.89 -12.94
N TYR A 585 -18.74 -8.35 -14.12
CA TYR A 585 -20.02 -7.84 -14.58
C TYR A 585 -20.43 -8.48 -15.90
N VAL A 586 -21.73 -8.60 -16.17
CA VAL A 586 -22.30 -9.01 -17.46
C VAL A 586 -23.38 -8.00 -17.90
N PHE A 587 -23.45 -7.74 -19.22
CA PHE A 587 -24.37 -6.78 -19.83
C PHE A 587 -24.47 -7.02 -21.36
N PRO A 588 -25.52 -6.54 -22.05
CA PRO A 588 -25.64 -6.67 -23.50
C PRO A 588 -24.74 -5.66 -24.24
N VAL A 589 -24.27 -6.03 -25.44
CA VAL A 589 -23.44 -5.17 -26.29
C VAL A 589 -24.33 -4.31 -27.19
N PRO A 590 -24.29 -2.96 -27.12
CA PRO A 590 -25.12 -2.11 -27.97
C PRO A 590 -24.51 -1.98 -29.38
N ALA A 591 -25.21 -2.49 -30.40
CA ALA A 591 -24.81 -2.32 -31.79
C ALA A 591 -25.26 -0.96 -32.35
N ILE A 592 -24.42 0.07 -32.23
CA ILE A 592 -24.74 1.46 -32.67
C ILE A 592 -23.79 2.02 -33.75
N GLY A 593 -23.00 1.18 -34.40
CA GLY A 593 -22.03 1.58 -35.46
C GLY A 593 -20.77 2.30 -34.97
N THR A 594 -20.69 2.62 -33.67
CA THR A 594 -19.52 3.16 -32.97
C THR A 594 -19.39 2.45 -31.62
N ALA A 595 -18.20 2.44 -31.00
CA ALA A 595 -18.01 1.84 -29.69
C ALA A 595 -18.68 2.67 -28.58
N PRO A 596 -19.74 2.18 -27.92
CA PRO A 596 -20.35 2.85 -26.79
C PRO A 596 -19.52 2.65 -25.52
N THR A 597 -19.70 3.54 -24.55
CA THR A 597 -19.19 3.35 -23.18
C THR A 597 -20.29 2.85 -22.27
N VAL A 598 -20.09 1.68 -21.64
CA VAL A 598 -20.98 1.12 -20.60
C VAL A 598 -20.37 1.39 -19.23
N SER A 599 -21.14 2.05 -18.35
CA SER A 599 -20.71 2.32 -16.97
C SER A 599 -21.29 1.32 -15.99
N VAL A 600 -20.42 0.53 -15.36
CA VAL A 600 -20.79 -0.43 -14.30
C VAL A 600 -20.74 0.19 -12.89
N ALA A 601 -20.44 1.50 -12.80
CA ALA A 601 -20.35 2.26 -11.55
C ALA A 601 -21.64 2.21 -10.71
N ASN A 602 -22.78 2.39 -11.38
CA ASN A 602 -24.11 2.27 -10.80
C ASN A 602 -24.97 1.43 -11.76
N PRO A 603 -25.05 0.10 -11.59
CA PRO A 603 -25.76 -0.78 -12.50
C PRO A 603 -27.24 -0.41 -12.71
N GLY A 604 -27.90 0.18 -11.72
CA GLY A 604 -29.29 0.64 -11.81
C GLY A 604 -29.49 1.95 -12.59
N ALA A 605 -28.41 2.64 -12.95
CA ALA A 605 -28.41 3.86 -13.76
C ALA A 605 -27.50 3.75 -15.01
N SER A 606 -27.12 2.52 -15.38
CA SER A 606 -26.35 2.23 -16.58
C SER A 606 -27.19 2.42 -17.85
N THR A 607 -26.53 2.75 -18.97
CA THR A 607 -27.14 2.89 -20.30
C THR A 607 -27.72 1.59 -20.85
N VAL A 608 -27.23 0.45 -20.34
CA VAL A 608 -27.78 -0.90 -20.59
C VAL A 608 -27.93 -1.66 -19.26
N PRO A 609 -28.81 -2.69 -19.19
CA PRO A 609 -28.91 -3.55 -18.02
C PRO A 609 -27.55 -4.20 -17.67
N VAL A 610 -27.02 -3.88 -16.49
CA VAL A 610 -25.76 -4.43 -15.96
C VAL A 610 -26.05 -5.29 -14.74
N ARG A 611 -25.44 -6.48 -14.66
CA ARG A 611 -25.47 -7.34 -13.46
C ARG A 611 -24.04 -7.60 -12.97
N ARG A 612 -23.77 -7.27 -11.69
CA ARG A 612 -22.56 -7.69 -10.97
C ARG A 612 -22.72 -9.17 -10.57
N LEU A 613 -21.73 -10.00 -10.91
CA LEU A 613 -21.74 -11.45 -10.67
C LEU A 613 -21.01 -11.87 -9.40
N THR A 614 -20.12 -11.02 -8.87
CA THR A 614 -19.24 -11.32 -7.74
C THR A 614 -19.49 -10.42 -6.54
N ARG A 615 -19.48 -11.01 -5.33
CA ARG A 615 -19.37 -10.26 -4.06
C ARG A 615 -17.92 -10.06 -3.65
N VAL A 616 -17.18 -11.15 -3.50
CA VAL A 616 -15.77 -11.20 -3.05
C VAL A 616 -14.81 -10.69 -4.13
N GLY A 617 -15.03 -11.10 -5.38
CA GLY A 617 -14.24 -10.72 -6.55
C GLY A 617 -13.98 -11.90 -7.48
N GLY A 618 -13.17 -11.71 -8.53
CA GLY A 618 -12.77 -12.78 -9.45
C GLY A 618 -11.61 -12.39 -10.37
N ASP A 619 -10.79 -13.38 -10.71
CA ASP A 619 -9.66 -13.35 -11.65
C ASP A 619 -9.97 -14.30 -12.85
N PHE A 620 -9.20 -14.21 -13.94
CA PHE A 620 -9.25 -15.14 -15.08
C PHE A 620 -10.65 -15.43 -15.65
N ILE A 621 -11.43 -14.37 -15.87
CA ILE A 621 -12.82 -14.47 -16.35
C ILE A 621 -12.94 -15.15 -17.73
N GLY A 622 -14.11 -15.70 -18.04
CA GLY A 622 -14.43 -16.26 -19.35
C GLY A 622 -15.87 -16.75 -19.47
N TRP A 623 -16.23 -17.23 -20.66
CA TRP A 623 -17.53 -17.82 -20.97
C TRP A 623 -17.44 -19.35 -21.08
N ALA A 624 -18.51 -20.04 -20.65
CA ALA A 624 -18.77 -21.39 -21.13
C ALA A 624 -18.99 -21.37 -22.66
N HIS A 625 -18.67 -22.46 -23.34
CA HIS A 625 -18.67 -22.53 -24.81
C HIS A 625 -20.06 -22.26 -25.43
N ASP A 626 -21.13 -22.59 -24.73
CA ASP A 626 -22.52 -22.32 -25.16
C ASP A 626 -23.05 -20.92 -24.77
N GLY A 627 -22.23 -20.09 -24.13
CA GLY A 627 -22.59 -18.74 -23.68
C GLY A 627 -23.57 -18.68 -22.50
N ARG A 628 -24.00 -19.81 -21.92
CA ARG A 628 -25.02 -19.82 -20.85
C ARG A 628 -24.50 -19.51 -19.46
N ALA A 629 -23.21 -19.76 -19.22
CA ALA A 629 -22.56 -19.52 -17.96
C ALA A 629 -21.29 -18.68 -18.11
N VAL A 630 -20.99 -17.89 -17.08
CA VAL A 630 -19.75 -17.12 -16.93
C VAL A 630 -18.89 -17.81 -15.87
N HIS A 631 -17.62 -18.03 -16.17
CA HIS A 631 -16.66 -18.58 -15.22
C HIS A 631 -15.58 -17.56 -14.82
N TYR A 632 -15.03 -17.78 -13.63
CA TYR A 632 -13.89 -17.04 -13.10
C TYR A 632 -13.19 -17.90 -12.03
N SER A 633 -11.98 -17.52 -11.64
CA SER A 633 -11.25 -18.18 -10.55
C SER A 633 -10.88 -17.17 -9.47
N LEU A 634 -10.59 -17.64 -8.27
CA LEU A 634 -10.06 -16.81 -7.19
C LEU A 634 -9.18 -17.67 -6.28
N GLY A 635 -7.88 -17.36 -6.23
CA GLY A 635 -6.90 -18.28 -5.65
C GLY A 635 -6.98 -19.66 -6.34
N ARG A 636 -7.17 -20.71 -5.55
CA ARG A 636 -7.33 -22.11 -6.01
C ARG A 636 -8.78 -22.53 -6.29
N SER A 637 -9.76 -21.61 -6.21
CA SER A 637 -11.18 -21.90 -6.41
C SER A 637 -11.64 -21.49 -7.80
N PHE A 638 -12.38 -22.37 -8.47
CA PHE A 638 -13.07 -22.11 -9.74
C PHE A 638 -14.56 -21.87 -9.48
N PHE A 639 -15.16 -20.92 -10.21
CA PHE A 639 -16.56 -20.55 -10.09
C PHE A 639 -17.26 -20.61 -11.44
N SER A 640 -18.50 -21.11 -11.45
CA SER A 640 -19.41 -21.07 -12.60
C SER A 640 -20.73 -20.41 -12.21
N TYR A 641 -21.11 -19.37 -12.94
CA TYR A 641 -22.32 -18.57 -12.74
C TYR A 641 -23.27 -18.79 -13.92
N ASP A 642 -24.34 -19.56 -13.72
CA ASP A 642 -25.38 -19.79 -14.73
C ASP A 642 -26.32 -18.58 -14.83
N LEU A 643 -26.44 -18.00 -16.03
CA LEU A 643 -27.17 -16.76 -16.21
C LEU A 643 -28.69 -16.90 -16.05
N ALA A 644 -29.26 -18.08 -16.35
CA ALA A 644 -30.70 -18.35 -16.37
C ALA A 644 -31.22 -18.82 -15.00
N ALA A 645 -30.45 -19.65 -14.30
CA ALA A 645 -30.68 -19.99 -12.89
C ALA A 645 -30.59 -18.73 -12.02
N ALA A 646 -29.62 -17.85 -12.28
CA ALA A 646 -29.53 -16.55 -11.62
C ALA A 646 -30.71 -15.62 -11.92
N GLN A 647 -31.24 -15.64 -13.15
CA GLN A 647 -32.45 -14.87 -13.47
C GLN A 647 -33.67 -15.37 -12.68
N SER A 648 -33.74 -16.69 -12.44
CA SER A 648 -34.85 -17.32 -11.70
C SER A 648 -34.74 -17.11 -10.18
N ALA A 649 -33.54 -17.19 -9.62
CA ALA A 649 -33.28 -17.07 -8.18
C ALA A 649 -33.02 -15.63 -7.69
N GLY A 650 -32.73 -14.70 -8.62
CA GLY A 650 -32.47 -13.28 -8.31
C GLY A 650 -31.30 -13.09 -7.35
N ALA A 651 -31.45 -12.17 -6.39
CA ALA A 651 -30.40 -11.81 -5.42
C ALA A 651 -30.00 -12.94 -4.42
N ARG A 652 -30.62 -14.12 -4.51
CA ARG A 652 -30.26 -15.32 -3.71
C ARG A 652 -29.38 -16.32 -4.48
N TYR A 653 -29.09 -16.07 -5.74
CA TYR A 653 -28.25 -16.95 -6.54
C TYR A 653 -26.78 -16.84 -6.12
N GLU A 654 -26.19 -17.97 -5.72
CA GLU A 654 -24.75 -18.12 -5.52
C GLU A 654 -24.18 -19.00 -6.63
N PRO A 655 -23.01 -18.66 -7.20
CA PRO A 655 -22.37 -19.46 -8.24
C PRO A 655 -21.90 -20.82 -7.71
N THR A 656 -21.86 -21.82 -8.58
CA THR A 656 -21.24 -23.11 -8.24
C THR A 656 -19.74 -22.92 -8.05
N ARG A 657 -19.23 -23.35 -6.89
CA ARG A 657 -17.80 -23.27 -6.52
C ARG A 657 -17.17 -24.66 -6.50
N LEU A 658 -15.98 -24.76 -7.08
CA LEU A 658 -15.10 -25.92 -7.01
C LEU A 658 -13.74 -25.50 -6.44
N ASP A 659 -13.36 -26.07 -5.31
CA ASP A 659 -12.06 -25.87 -4.68
C ASP A 659 -11.03 -26.87 -5.23
N VAL A 660 -10.10 -26.41 -6.06
CA VAL A 660 -8.98 -27.24 -6.53
C VAL A 660 -7.98 -27.42 -5.38
N ALA A 661 -7.48 -28.64 -5.18
CA ALA A 661 -6.67 -29.00 -4.03
C ALA A 661 -5.42 -29.80 -4.42
N ILE A 662 -4.43 -29.11 -4.99
CA ILE A 662 -3.10 -29.68 -5.28
C ILE A 662 -2.24 -29.58 -4.01
N ARG A 663 -1.73 -30.71 -3.53
CA ARG A 663 -0.82 -30.80 -2.38
C ARG A 663 0.51 -31.35 -2.83
N VAL A 664 1.59 -30.64 -2.50
CA VAL A 664 2.97 -31.01 -2.84
C VAL A 664 3.87 -30.89 -1.61
N PRO A 665 4.95 -31.68 -1.50
CA PRO A 665 5.95 -31.45 -0.45
C PRO A 665 6.59 -30.07 -0.61
N ARG A 666 6.92 -29.42 0.51
CA ARG A 666 7.79 -28.23 0.49
C ARG A 666 9.23 -28.64 0.24
N ASP A 667 10.04 -27.75 -0.32
CA ASP A 667 11.48 -27.94 -0.37
C ASP A 667 12.04 -28.03 1.05
N LYS A 668 12.72 -29.13 1.35
CA LYS A 668 13.38 -29.37 2.62
C LYS A 668 14.72 -30.07 2.36
N PRO A 669 15.88 -29.44 2.62
CA PRO A 669 17.16 -30.12 2.58
C PRO A 669 17.24 -31.21 3.65
N SER A 670 18.05 -32.25 3.41
CA SER A 670 18.26 -33.35 4.35
C SER A 670 19.69 -33.42 4.86
N GLY A 671 19.87 -33.90 6.09
CA GLY A 671 21.19 -34.18 6.67
C GLY A 671 21.51 -33.34 7.91
N THR A 672 22.79 -33.11 8.20
CA THR A 672 23.20 -32.27 9.33
C THR A 672 24.48 -31.50 9.00
N VAL A 673 24.51 -30.20 9.31
CA VAL A 673 25.65 -29.31 9.12
C VAL A 673 25.95 -28.55 10.41
N ALA A 674 27.23 -28.29 10.68
CA ALA A 674 27.69 -27.51 11.81
C ALA A 674 28.57 -26.35 11.34
N LEU A 675 28.15 -25.12 11.65
CA LEU A 675 28.94 -23.90 11.47
C LEU A 675 29.73 -23.66 12.75
N VAL A 676 31.06 -23.62 12.68
CA VAL A 676 31.95 -23.65 13.85
C VAL A 676 32.87 -22.42 13.89
N GLY A 677 32.99 -21.79 15.07
CA GLY A 677 34.06 -20.83 15.38
C GLY A 677 33.73 -19.35 15.21
N ALA A 678 32.54 -19.02 14.70
CA ALA A 678 32.11 -17.63 14.48
C ALA A 678 31.60 -16.94 15.75
N ARG A 679 31.60 -15.61 15.75
CA ARG A 679 30.78 -14.79 16.67
C ARG A 679 29.31 -15.00 16.30
N VAL A 680 28.42 -15.35 17.23
CA VAL A 680 26.99 -15.55 16.95
C VAL A 680 26.15 -14.50 17.67
N VAL A 681 25.44 -13.66 16.93
CA VAL A 681 24.46 -12.71 17.49
C VAL A 681 23.09 -13.41 17.41
N THR A 682 22.57 -13.89 18.55
CA THR A 682 21.46 -14.85 18.51
C THR A 682 20.08 -14.20 18.33
N MET A 683 19.95 -12.90 18.62
CA MET A 683 18.67 -12.19 18.81
C MET A 683 17.80 -12.74 19.96
N LYS A 684 18.32 -13.63 20.80
CA LYS A 684 17.70 -14.00 22.07
C LYS A 684 17.99 -12.90 23.09
N GLY A 685 17.17 -11.84 23.06
CA GLY A 685 17.41 -10.62 23.82
C GLY A 685 18.61 -9.83 23.26
N THR A 686 19.71 -9.81 24.00
CA THR A 686 20.98 -9.14 23.64
C THR A 686 22.17 -10.10 23.57
N GLU A 687 21.93 -11.42 23.59
CA GLU A 687 22.98 -12.44 23.62
C GLU A 687 23.87 -12.42 22.37
N VAL A 688 25.18 -12.35 22.63
CA VAL A 688 26.25 -12.52 21.64
C VAL A 688 27.23 -13.56 22.16
N ILE A 689 27.39 -14.66 21.42
CA ILE A 689 28.36 -15.72 21.72
C ILE A 689 29.67 -15.37 21.00
N PRO A 690 30.77 -15.04 21.68
CA PRO A 690 31.98 -14.53 21.01
C PRO A 690 32.65 -15.53 20.06
N ARG A 691 32.55 -16.82 20.39
CA ARG A 691 33.04 -17.95 19.59
C ARG A 691 32.09 -19.13 19.81
N GLY A 692 31.18 -19.33 18.86
CA GLY A 692 30.06 -20.26 18.96
C GLY A 692 30.04 -21.34 17.87
N THR A 693 29.12 -22.29 18.06
CA THR A 693 28.78 -23.33 17.10
C THR A 693 27.26 -23.33 16.90
N ILE A 694 26.80 -23.46 15.66
CA ILE A 694 25.40 -23.73 15.31
C ILE A 694 25.33 -25.08 14.60
N VAL A 695 24.44 -25.96 15.04
CA VAL A 695 24.14 -27.23 14.37
C VAL A 695 22.73 -27.17 13.80
N VAL A 696 22.62 -27.43 12.50
CA VAL A 696 21.36 -27.49 11.75
C VAL A 696 21.14 -28.93 11.30
N ARG A 697 19.94 -29.45 11.55
CA ARG A 697 19.48 -30.75 11.00
C ARG A 697 18.33 -30.48 10.06
N ASP A 698 18.44 -31.03 8.85
CA ASP A 698 17.56 -30.71 7.72
C ASP A 698 17.44 -29.18 7.55
N ASN A 699 16.30 -28.61 7.92
CA ASN A 699 15.98 -27.18 7.85
C ASN A 699 15.88 -26.46 9.20
N ARG A 700 16.14 -27.11 10.34
CA ARG A 700 15.97 -26.52 11.69
C ARG A 700 17.25 -26.51 12.52
N ILE A 701 17.41 -25.46 13.32
CA ILE A 701 18.49 -25.34 14.30
C ILE A 701 18.25 -26.33 15.44
N VAL A 702 19.19 -27.25 15.67
CA VAL A 702 19.10 -28.27 16.74
C VAL A 702 20.06 -28.02 17.90
N ALA A 703 21.08 -27.18 17.71
CA ALA A 703 21.91 -26.67 18.79
C ALA A 703 22.54 -25.32 18.44
N VAL A 704 22.69 -24.45 19.44
CA VAL A 704 23.43 -23.18 19.39
C VAL A 704 24.10 -22.98 20.75
N GLY A 705 25.32 -22.48 20.79
CA GLY A 705 26.07 -22.29 22.04
C GLY A 705 27.55 -22.00 21.82
N ALA A 706 28.29 -21.81 22.92
CA ALA A 706 29.74 -21.61 22.88
C ALA A 706 30.47 -22.83 22.27
N GLN A 707 31.56 -22.57 21.55
CA GLN A 707 32.39 -23.64 20.98
C GLN A 707 32.95 -24.52 22.10
N GLY A 708 32.77 -25.85 21.97
CA GLY A 708 33.11 -26.83 23.00
C GLY A 708 31.95 -27.22 23.92
N ALA A 709 30.95 -26.35 24.12
CA ALA A 709 29.71 -26.68 24.84
C ALA A 709 28.66 -27.35 23.94
N VAL A 710 28.74 -27.16 22.63
CA VAL A 710 27.83 -27.76 21.64
C VAL A 710 28.37 -29.11 21.15
N ASN A 711 27.62 -30.19 21.40
CA ASN A 711 27.92 -31.50 20.82
C ASN A 711 27.60 -31.51 19.32
N ILE A 712 28.60 -31.76 18.47
CA ILE A 712 28.46 -31.85 17.02
C ILE A 712 28.35 -33.34 16.62
N PRO A 713 27.23 -33.79 16.03
CA PRO A 713 27.08 -35.17 15.57
C PRO A 713 28.21 -35.61 14.65
N ALA A 714 28.67 -36.86 14.77
CA ALA A 714 29.81 -37.38 14.02
C ALA A 714 29.59 -37.35 12.49
N ASN A 715 28.35 -37.50 12.04
CA ASN A 715 27.94 -37.43 10.63
C ASN A 715 27.64 -36.00 10.14
N ALA A 716 27.79 -34.96 10.98
CA ALA A 716 27.51 -33.59 10.57
C ALA A 716 28.63 -33.03 9.67
N ARG A 717 28.27 -32.42 8.54
CA ARG A 717 29.22 -31.66 7.72
C ARG A 717 29.71 -30.45 8.52
N ARG A 718 31.01 -30.39 8.82
CA ARG A 718 31.61 -29.24 9.51
C ARG A 718 32.03 -28.19 8.49
N ILE A 719 31.71 -26.93 8.77
CA ILE A 719 32.13 -25.75 8.01
C ILE A 719 32.77 -24.79 9.01
N ASP A 720 34.06 -24.51 8.81
CA ASP A 720 34.79 -23.54 9.62
C ASP A 720 34.42 -22.12 9.17
N VAL A 721 33.98 -21.32 10.13
CA VAL A 721 33.62 -19.91 9.98
C VAL A 721 34.32 -19.07 11.07
N THR A 722 35.46 -19.53 11.56
CA THR A 722 36.29 -18.81 12.53
C THR A 722 36.64 -17.40 12.04
N GLY A 723 36.52 -16.42 12.94
CA GLY A 723 36.74 -15.00 12.65
C GLY A 723 35.53 -14.27 12.04
N LYS A 724 34.52 -15.00 11.54
CA LYS A 724 33.31 -14.44 10.94
C LYS A 724 32.23 -14.15 11.99
N THR A 725 31.17 -13.46 11.59
CA THR A 725 29.98 -13.24 12.42
C THR A 725 28.73 -13.88 11.81
N ILE A 726 27.94 -14.62 12.60
CA ILE A 726 26.64 -15.14 12.20
C ILE A 726 25.54 -14.30 12.85
N ILE A 727 24.57 -13.88 12.04
CA ILE A 727 23.32 -13.25 12.49
C ILE A 727 22.12 -13.93 11.78
N PRO A 728 20.86 -13.78 12.22
CA PRO A 728 19.71 -14.26 11.47
C PRO A 728 19.62 -13.60 10.09
N GLY A 729 18.95 -14.27 9.15
CA GLY A 729 18.68 -13.70 7.83
C GLY A 729 17.75 -12.48 7.93
N TRP A 730 17.90 -11.51 7.03
CA TRP A 730 17.06 -10.32 7.04
C TRP A 730 15.62 -10.67 6.68
N LEU A 731 14.69 -9.96 7.31
CA LEU A 731 13.26 -10.08 7.07
C LEU A 731 12.71 -8.71 6.67
N ASP A 732 12.78 -8.38 5.38
CA ASP A 732 12.28 -7.12 4.84
C ASP A 732 10.76 -7.17 4.70
N ILE A 733 10.04 -6.47 5.57
CA ILE A 733 8.57 -6.48 5.56
C ILE A 733 7.96 -5.48 4.56
N HIS A 734 8.77 -4.74 3.80
CA HIS A 734 8.30 -3.81 2.77
C HIS A 734 9.18 -3.88 1.51
N ALA A 735 9.18 -5.02 0.81
CA ALA A 735 10.19 -5.28 -0.22
C ALA A 735 9.81 -4.89 -1.68
N HIS A 736 8.53 -4.63 -1.97
CA HIS A 736 7.93 -4.54 -3.33
C HIS A 736 8.62 -5.38 -4.43
N MET A 737 8.85 -6.66 -4.15
CA MET A 737 9.47 -7.59 -5.10
C MET A 737 8.45 -8.13 -6.09
N GLY A 738 8.67 -7.88 -7.38
CA GLY A 738 7.89 -8.42 -8.49
C GLY A 738 8.69 -9.37 -9.37
N GLY A 739 8.03 -10.41 -9.87
CA GLY A 739 8.45 -11.16 -11.05
C GLY A 739 7.65 -10.72 -12.29
N ALA A 740 7.93 -11.32 -13.46
CA ALA A 740 7.10 -11.10 -14.63
C ALA A 740 5.68 -11.69 -14.44
N ALA A 741 4.66 -11.05 -15.02
CA ALA A 741 3.25 -11.43 -14.87
C ALA A 741 2.71 -12.12 -16.13
N GLY A 742 1.71 -12.98 -15.97
CA GLY A 742 1.14 -13.82 -17.04
C GLY A 742 1.94 -15.11 -17.21
N VAL A 743 2.78 -15.18 -18.23
CA VAL A 743 3.88 -16.15 -18.31
C VAL A 743 4.91 -15.76 -17.22
N HIS A 744 5.32 -16.69 -16.36
CA HIS A 744 6.32 -16.44 -15.30
C HIS A 744 7.76 -16.63 -15.78
N GLN A 745 8.74 -16.35 -14.93
CA GLN A 745 10.17 -16.62 -15.13
C GLN A 745 10.65 -17.67 -14.12
N GLY A 746 11.48 -18.62 -14.54
CA GLY A 746 12.15 -19.56 -13.64
C GLY A 746 13.31 -18.90 -12.88
N ASP A 747 14.09 -18.06 -13.57
CA ASP A 747 15.16 -17.25 -12.98
C ASP A 747 14.69 -15.81 -12.74
N VAL A 748 14.15 -15.53 -11.55
CA VAL A 748 13.74 -14.18 -11.13
C VAL A 748 14.93 -13.44 -10.50
N TRP A 749 15.49 -12.48 -11.24
CA TRP A 749 16.71 -11.76 -10.87
C TRP A 749 16.64 -11.10 -9.49
N SER A 750 15.51 -10.45 -9.18
CA SER A 750 15.30 -9.75 -7.92
C SER A 750 15.25 -10.69 -6.72
N TYR A 751 14.82 -11.94 -6.92
CA TYR A 751 14.72 -12.94 -5.85
C TYR A 751 16.11 -13.49 -5.49
N GLN A 752 16.91 -13.81 -6.50
CA GLN A 752 18.30 -14.22 -6.32
C GLN A 752 19.14 -13.09 -5.70
N MET A 753 18.96 -11.85 -6.16
CA MET A 753 19.67 -10.68 -5.62
C MET A 753 19.37 -10.46 -4.14
N ASN A 754 18.10 -10.47 -3.71
CA ASN A 754 17.76 -10.31 -2.29
C ASN A 754 18.37 -11.42 -1.43
N LEU A 755 18.34 -12.67 -1.89
CA LEU A 755 19.00 -13.76 -1.16
C LEU A 755 20.53 -13.57 -1.08
N ALA A 756 21.18 -13.09 -2.15
CA ALA A 756 22.61 -12.77 -2.17
C ALA A 756 23.01 -11.62 -1.23
N TYR A 757 22.09 -10.70 -0.94
CA TYR A 757 22.20 -9.66 0.10
C TYR A 757 21.65 -10.11 1.46
N GLY A 758 21.40 -11.41 1.66
CA GLY A 758 21.12 -11.98 2.98
C GLY A 758 19.67 -11.86 3.46
N ILE A 759 18.78 -11.35 2.60
CA ILE A 759 17.33 -11.38 2.85
C ILE A 759 16.87 -12.82 2.65
N THR A 760 16.46 -13.50 3.72
CA THR A 760 15.94 -14.89 3.66
C THR A 760 14.42 -14.93 3.65
N SER A 761 13.76 -13.83 4.00
CA SER A 761 12.31 -13.70 4.03
C SER A 761 11.89 -12.27 3.70
N THR A 762 10.76 -12.12 3.01
CA THR A 762 10.21 -10.81 2.63
C THR A 762 8.72 -10.78 2.82
N ARG A 763 8.14 -9.62 3.12
CA ARG A 763 6.71 -9.35 2.86
C ARG A 763 6.58 -8.31 1.76
N ASN A 764 5.92 -8.65 0.66
CA ASN A 764 5.48 -7.65 -0.31
C ASN A 764 4.11 -7.08 0.13
N PRO A 765 4.01 -5.77 0.46
CA PRO A 765 2.79 -5.18 0.99
C PRO A 765 1.76 -4.81 -0.09
N GLN A 766 2.13 -4.69 -1.36
CA GLN A 766 1.18 -4.38 -2.44
C GLN A 766 1.78 -4.85 -3.76
N THR A 767 1.20 -5.92 -4.32
CA THR A 767 1.73 -6.58 -5.52
C THR A 767 1.08 -6.11 -6.81
N GLY A 768 -0.08 -5.45 -6.75
CA GLY A 768 -0.90 -5.05 -7.91
C GLY A 768 -1.49 -6.21 -8.72
N THR A 769 -1.02 -7.44 -8.51
CA THR A 769 -1.36 -8.64 -9.28
C THR A 769 -1.38 -9.89 -8.39
N THR A 770 -2.11 -10.92 -8.78
CA THR A 770 -2.16 -12.20 -8.03
C THR A 770 -1.02 -13.16 -8.37
N ASP A 771 -0.17 -12.87 -9.37
CA ASP A 771 1.00 -13.68 -9.77
C ASP A 771 1.93 -14.06 -8.60
N ILE A 772 2.04 -13.20 -7.58
CA ILE A 772 2.88 -13.45 -6.39
C ILE A 772 2.50 -14.73 -5.63
N LEU A 773 1.23 -15.16 -5.66
CA LEU A 773 0.78 -16.40 -5.02
C LEU A 773 1.49 -17.60 -5.65
N SER A 774 1.59 -17.61 -6.98
CA SER A 774 2.27 -18.67 -7.72
C SER A 774 3.79 -18.62 -7.54
N TYR A 775 4.40 -17.42 -7.54
CA TYR A 775 5.82 -17.27 -7.23
C TYR A 775 6.17 -17.73 -5.80
N ALA A 776 5.31 -17.46 -4.81
CA ALA A 776 5.49 -17.94 -3.45
C ALA A 776 5.44 -19.47 -3.39
N ASP A 777 4.49 -20.10 -4.09
CA ASP A 777 4.40 -21.55 -4.19
C ASP A 777 5.64 -22.18 -4.86
N LEU A 778 6.19 -21.55 -5.91
CA LEU A 778 7.41 -21.98 -6.62
C LEU A 778 8.69 -21.85 -5.75
N VAL A 779 8.80 -20.81 -4.93
CA VAL A 779 9.92 -20.64 -3.98
C VAL A 779 9.84 -21.61 -2.80
N GLU A 780 8.63 -22.00 -2.39
CA GLU A 780 8.39 -22.95 -1.29
C GLU A 780 8.46 -24.43 -1.73
N THR A 781 8.36 -24.70 -3.04
CA THR A 781 8.64 -26.02 -3.65
C THR A 781 10.08 -26.18 -4.13
N GLY A 782 10.85 -25.08 -4.17
CA GLY A 782 12.25 -25.07 -4.61
C GLY A 782 12.43 -25.08 -6.12
N ASP A 783 11.35 -24.85 -6.90
CA ASP A 783 11.42 -24.58 -8.33
C ASP A 783 12.10 -23.23 -8.63
N ILE A 784 12.02 -22.24 -7.71
CA ILE A 784 12.69 -20.93 -7.82
C ILE A 784 13.56 -20.65 -6.59
N VAL A 785 14.77 -20.11 -6.81
CA VAL A 785 15.70 -19.68 -5.75
C VAL A 785 15.40 -18.25 -5.32
N GLY A 786 15.11 -18.06 -4.03
CA GLY A 786 14.81 -16.73 -3.46
C GLY A 786 14.48 -16.75 -1.96
N PRO A 787 14.26 -15.56 -1.36
CA PRO A 787 13.70 -15.44 0.00
C PRO A 787 12.29 -16.01 0.07
N ARG A 788 11.88 -16.45 1.27
CA ARG A 788 10.49 -16.83 1.55
C ARG A 788 9.56 -15.64 1.32
N LEU A 789 8.57 -15.81 0.44
CA LEU A 789 7.68 -14.74 -0.01
C LEU A 789 6.38 -14.71 0.80
N PHE A 790 6.36 -13.93 1.87
CA PHE A 790 5.09 -13.45 2.43
C PHE A 790 4.54 -12.34 1.52
N HIS A 791 3.22 -12.23 1.42
CA HIS A 791 2.57 -11.19 0.63
C HIS A 791 1.18 -10.89 1.17
N THR A 792 0.70 -9.69 0.85
CA THR A 792 -0.71 -9.30 1.00
C THR A 792 -1.55 -9.62 -0.24
N GLY A 793 -0.91 -9.90 -1.38
CA GLY A 793 -1.56 -9.84 -2.69
C GLY A 793 -1.78 -8.38 -3.13
N PRO A 794 -2.74 -8.11 -4.03
CA PRO A 794 -3.18 -6.74 -4.33
C PRO A 794 -3.65 -6.04 -3.04
N GLY A 795 -3.30 -4.78 -2.83
CA GLY A 795 -3.73 -4.03 -1.63
C GLY A 795 -5.20 -3.61 -1.68
N VAL A 796 -5.83 -3.51 -0.50
CA VAL A 796 -7.21 -3.03 -0.34
C VAL A 796 -7.22 -1.50 -0.45
N THR A 797 -7.88 -0.97 -1.49
CA THR A 797 -7.94 0.48 -1.77
C THR A 797 -9.39 0.99 -1.72
N SER A 798 -9.57 2.31 -1.75
CA SER A 798 -10.90 2.93 -1.92
C SER A 798 -11.62 2.53 -3.20
N ARG A 799 -10.91 2.03 -4.22
CA ARG A 799 -11.50 1.51 -5.47
C ARG A 799 -12.38 0.28 -5.25
N GLU A 800 -12.24 -0.41 -4.11
CA GLU A 800 -13.15 -1.49 -3.69
C GLU A 800 -14.56 -0.97 -3.34
N GLY A 801 -14.72 0.34 -3.10
CA GLY A 801 -16.04 0.97 -2.94
C GLY A 801 -16.84 0.50 -1.73
N ILE A 802 -16.17 0.21 -0.60
CA ILE A 802 -16.77 -0.32 0.62
C ILE A 802 -17.73 0.69 1.26
N ARG A 803 -19.02 0.36 1.35
CA ARG A 803 -20.08 1.23 1.91
C ARG A 803 -20.58 0.81 3.29
N ASN A 804 -20.21 -0.39 3.76
CA ASN A 804 -20.60 -0.94 5.06
C ASN A 804 -19.67 -2.09 5.49
N LEU A 805 -19.84 -2.56 6.73
CA LEU A 805 -19.04 -3.66 7.30
C LEU A 805 -19.21 -5.00 6.56
N GLU A 806 -20.37 -5.30 5.99
CA GLU A 806 -20.57 -6.57 5.27
C GLU A 806 -19.83 -6.59 3.94
N GLU A 807 -19.77 -5.44 3.24
CA GLU A 807 -18.91 -5.28 2.06
C GLU A 807 -17.42 -5.37 2.43
N ALA A 808 -17.01 -4.83 3.59
CA ALA A 808 -15.64 -5.01 4.08
C ALA A 808 -15.32 -6.50 4.32
N ARG A 809 -16.25 -7.29 4.88
CA ARG A 809 -16.10 -8.75 5.04
C ARG A 809 -16.03 -9.49 3.71
N ASP A 810 -16.87 -9.13 2.74
CA ASP A 810 -16.81 -9.70 1.38
C ASP A 810 -15.44 -9.44 0.74
N VAL A 811 -14.93 -8.21 0.79
CA VAL A 811 -13.60 -7.87 0.25
C VAL A 811 -12.49 -8.61 1.00
N LEU A 812 -12.52 -8.65 2.33
CA LEU A 812 -11.45 -9.27 3.11
C LEU A 812 -11.47 -10.81 3.05
N ARG A 813 -12.63 -11.44 2.80
CA ARG A 813 -12.71 -12.89 2.53
C ARG A 813 -11.84 -13.32 1.34
N ARG A 814 -11.63 -12.44 0.35
CA ARG A 814 -10.69 -12.64 -0.77
C ARG A 814 -9.29 -13.06 -0.28
N TYR A 815 -8.84 -12.44 0.79
CA TYR A 815 -7.50 -12.58 1.36
C TYR A 815 -7.40 -13.78 2.30
N SER A 816 -8.34 -13.90 3.24
CA SER A 816 -8.31 -14.97 4.26
C SER A 816 -8.67 -16.35 3.70
N GLU A 817 -9.57 -16.42 2.72
CA GLU A 817 -10.14 -17.69 2.25
C GLU A 817 -9.52 -18.17 0.93
N PHE A 818 -9.26 -17.25 -0.02
CA PHE A 818 -8.84 -17.61 -1.38
C PHE A 818 -7.36 -17.39 -1.63
N TYR A 819 -6.81 -16.23 -1.24
CA TYR A 819 -5.38 -15.94 -1.40
C TYR A 819 -4.51 -16.54 -0.29
N GLY A 820 -5.11 -17.00 0.82
CA GLY A 820 -4.39 -17.68 1.92
C GLY A 820 -3.43 -16.78 2.72
N THR A 821 -3.56 -15.46 2.61
CA THR A 821 -2.65 -14.48 3.23
C THR A 821 -2.98 -14.25 4.70
N ASN A 822 -1.96 -14.02 5.54
CA ASN A 822 -2.14 -13.64 6.95
C ASN A 822 -2.13 -12.12 7.19
N THR A 823 -1.72 -11.34 6.19
CA THR A 823 -1.63 -9.88 6.25
C THR A 823 -2.36 -9.26 5.06
N ILE A 824 -2.98 -8.09 5.25
CA ILE A 824 -3.47 -7.25 4.14
C ILE A 824 -2.84 -5.87 4.23
N LYS A 825 -2.65 -5.20 3.10
CA LYS A 825 -2.35 -3.76 3.08
C LYS A 825 -3.64 -3.00 2.91
N GLN A 826 -3.99 -2.23 3.93
CA GLN A 826 -4.94 -1.14 3.82
C GLN A 826 -4.18 0.01 3.15
N TYR A 827 -4.72 0.51 2.04
CA TYR A 827 -4.13 1.57 1.24
C TYR A 827 -5.19 2.63 1.01
N GLU A 828 -5.33 3.55 1.96
CA GLU A 828 -6.23 4.69 1.90
C GLU A 828 -7.69 4.32 1.52
N THR A 829 -8.28 3.32 2.18
CA THR A 829 -9.59 2.75 1.80
C THR A 829 -10.78 3.71 1.90
N GLY A 830 -10.63 4.87 2.54
CA GLY A 830 -11.68 5.85 2.74
C GLY A 830 -11.47 6.70 4.00
N GLN A 831 -12.53 7.41 4.37
CA GLN A 831 -12.67 8.05 5.69
C GLN A 831 -12.55 7.02 6.83
N ARG A 832 -12.41 7.51 8.07
CA ARG A 832 -12.04 6.66 9.22
C ARG A 832 -13.10 5.59 9.52
N ASN A 833 -14.39 5.89 9.36
CA ASN A 833 -15.45 4.89 9.43
C ASN A 833 -15.21 3.67 8.51
N VAL A 834 -14.78 3.87 7.25
CA VAL A 834 -14.44 2.79 6.32
C VAL A 834 -13.20 2.03 6.80
N ARG A 835 -12.17 2.73 7.30
CA ARG A 835 -10.99 2.09 7.90
C ARG A 835 -11.33 1.26 9.14
N GLN A 836 -12.30 1.70 9.95
CA GLN A 836 -12.80 0.96 11.12
C GLN A 836 -13.57 -0.30 10.70
N TRP A 837 -14.34 -0.27 9.60
CA TRP A 837 -14.96 -1.48 9.04
C TRP A 837 -13.92 -2.48 8.54
N VAL A 838 -12.89 -2.01 7.83
CA VAL A 838 -11.79 -2.85 7.33
C VAL A 838 -11.07 -3.56 8.48
N ILE A 839 -10.66 -2.85 9.55
CA ILE A 839 -9.99 -3.52 10.68
C ILE A 839 -10.93 -4.41 11.50
N THR A 840 -12.22 -4.08 11.60
CA THR A 840 -13.22 -4.95 12.24
C THR A 840 -13.31 -6.29 11.51
N ALA A 841 -13.47 -6.26 10.19
CA ALA A 841 -13.50 -7.46 9.35
C ALA A 841 -12.15 -8.21 9.36
N ALA A 842 -11.01 -7.50 9.39
CA ALA A 842 -9.70 -8.11 9.50
C ALA A 842 -9.54 -8.90 10.81
N ARG A 843 -10.00 -8.34 11.93
CA ARG A 843 -10.00 -9.02 13.23
C ARG A 843 -10.89 -10.27 13.23
N GLU A 844 -12.07 -10.19 12.63
CA GLU A 844 -13.01 -11.33 12.51
C GLU A 844 -12.44 -12.45 11.62
N LEU A 845 -11.67 -12.10 10.58
CA LEU A 845 -11.07 -13.04 9.61
C LEU A 845 -9.61 -13.42 9.94
N GLN A 846 -9.10 -13.04 11.11
CA GLN A 846 -7.72 -13.27 11.58
C GLN A 846 -6.62 -12.76 10.63
N LEU A 847 -6.89 -11.66 9.93
CA LEU A 847 -5.94 -10.94 9.09
C LEU A 847 -5.28 -9.81 9.88
N MET A 848 -3.96 -9.61 9.71
CA MET A 848 -3.24 -8.47 10.27
C MET A 848 -3.14 -7.34 9.23
N PRO A 849 -3.90 -6.24 9.38
CA PRO A 849 -3.84 -5.14 8.43
C PRO A 849 -2.63 -4.22 8.69
N THR A 850 -1.88 -3.91 7.65
CA THR A 850 -0.80 -2.93 7.65
C THR A 850 -1.26 -1.69 6.89
N THR A 851 -0.85 -0.48 7.29
CA THR A 851 -1.38 0.77 6.67
C THR A 851 -0.42 1.43 5.70
N GLU A 852 -0.95 2.32 4.87
CA GLU A 852 -0.17 3.27 4.08
C GLU A 852 0.07 4.53 4.89
N GLY A 853 1.34 4.90 5.13
CA GLY A 853 1.66 6.11 5.88
C GLY A 853 1.16 7.40 5.22
N SER A 854 0.89 7.37 3.92
CA SER A 854 0.04 8.34 3.21
C SER A 854 0.53 9.80 3.26
N LEU A 855 1.73 10.08 3.77
CA LEU A 855 2.21 11.43 4.13
C LEU A 855 1.22 12.20 5.03
N ASP A 856 0.49 11.51 5.93
CA ASP A 856 -0.56 12.08 6.77
C ASP A 856 -0.47 11.61 8.24
N LEU A 857 0.21 12.39 9.08
CA LEU A 857 0.31 12.11 10.52
C LEU A 857 -1.07 11.96 11.19
N LYS A 858 -2.08 12.72 10.77
CA LYS A 858 -3.42 12.65 11.38
C LYS A 858 -4.02 11.26 11.15
N MET A 859 -3.98 10.78 9.91
CA MET A 859 -4.41 9.42 9.57
C MET A 859 -3.60 8.37 10.37
N ASN A 860 -2.28 8.49 10.42
CA ASN A 860 -1.43 7.50 11.09
C ASN A 860 -1.74 7.37 12.60
N ILE A 861 -2.01 8.49 13.28
CA ILE A 861 -2.46 8.46 14.68
C ILE A 861 -3.84 7.81 14.81
N THR A 862 -4.80 8.13 13.92
CA THR A 862 -6.13 7.47 13.99
C THR A 862 -6.07 5.95 13.78
N GLU A 863 -5.16 5.46 12.93
CA GLU A 863 -4.97 4.03 12.67
C GLU A 863 -4.32 3.32 13.86
N LEU A 864 -3.34 3.96 14.52
CA LEU A 864 -2.78 3.51 15.79
C LEU A 864 -3.87 3.38 16.86
N LEU A 865 -4.73 4.41 17.01
CA LEU A 865 -5.83 4.40 17.97
C LEU A 865 -6.87 3.32 17.64
N ASP A 866 -7.17 3.11 16.36
CA ASP A 866 -8.09 2.09 15.87
C ASP A 866 -7.51 0.65 15.97
N GLY A 867 -6.25 0.49 16.37
CA GLY A 867 -5.67 -0.81 16.75
C GLY A 867 -4.94 -1.56 15.63
N TYR A 868 -4.53 -0.86 14.56
CA TYR A 868 -3.76 -1.46 13.48
C TYR A 868 -2.39 -2.00 13.99
N PRO A 869 -1.96 -3.22 13.62
CA PRO A 869 -0.72 -3.83 14.09
C PRO A 869 0.56 -3.30 13.43
N GLY A 870 0.47 -2.70 12.24
CA GLY A 870 1.63 -2.23 11.46
C GLY A 870 1.35 -0.94 10.70
N HIS A 871 2.36 -0.07 10.68
CA HIS A 871 2.40 1.21 9.98
C HIS A 871 3.65 1.27 9.10
N GLU A 872 3.51 1.73 7.86
CA GLU A 872 4.59 1.82 6.86
C GLU A 872 4.87 3.25 6.45
N HIS A 873 6.13 3.51 6.11
CA HIS A 873 6.76 4.80 5.87
C HIS A 873 6.84 5.69 7.10
N ASN A 874 7.75 6.68 7.05
CA ASN A 874 7.99 7.53 8.19
C ASN A 874 6.82 8.48 8.47
N TYR A 875 6.60 8.78 9.75
CA TYR A 875 5.78 9.93 10.13
C TYR A 875 6.31 11.19 9.43
N PRO A 876 5.46 11.95 8.70
CA PRO A 876 5.92 12.95 7.73
C PRO A 876 6.44 14.25 8.36
N VAL A 877 6.23 14.44 9.66
CA VAL A 877 6.69 15.63 10.40
C VAL A 877 7.95 15.35 11.21
N TYR A 878 8.76 16.39 11.40
CA TYR A 878 9.94 16.36 12.29
C TYR A 878 10.01 17.66 13.12
N PRO A 879 10.52 17.62 14.36
CA PRO A 879 10.79 16.42 15.15
C PRO A 879 9.51 15.91 15.85
N LEU A 880 9.46 14.60 16.12
CA LEU A 880 8.55 14.00 17.07
C LEU A 880 9.05 14.25 18.50
N TYR A 881 8.13 14.65 19.36
CA TYR A 881 8.32 14.86 20.79
C TYR A 881 7.67 13.73 21.60
N LYS A 882 7.83 13.77 22.92
CA LYS A 882 7.36 12.77 23.88
C LYS A 882 5.92 12.32 23.65
N ASP A 883 5.02 13.22 23.26
CA ASP A 883 3.61 12.90 23.03
C ASP A 883 3.40 11.81 21.98
N VAL A 884 3.93 11.98 20.77
CA VAL A 884 3.83 10.96 19.71
C VAL A 884 4.76 9.79 20.01
N VAL A 885 5.96 10.02 20.54
CA VAL A 885 6.93 8.95 20.87
C VAL A 885 6.35 7.96 21.88
N GLU A 886 5.78 8.44 22.99
CA GLU A 886 5.15 7.60 24.02
C GLU A 886 3.89 6.90 23.49
N LEU A 887 3.06 7.59 22.71
CA LEU A 887 1.85 7.01 22.13
C LEU A 887 2.19 5.86 21.16
N VAL A 888 3.15 6.07 20.25
CA VAL A 888 3.63 5.04 19.32
C VAL A 888 4.22 3.86 20.09
N ALA A 889 5.15 4.11 21.03
CA ALA A 889 5.78 3.06 21.80
C ALA A 889 4.79 2.21 22.61
N LYS A 890 3.85 2.84 23.33
CA LYS A 890 2.86 2.16 24.17
C LYS A 890 1.69 1.54 23.40
N SER A 891 1.48 1.92 22.14
CA SER A 891 0.42 1.35 21.30
C SER A 891 0.65 -0.11 20.91
N GLY A 892 1.90 -0.57 20.89
CA GLY A 892 2.27 -1.91 20.41
C GLY A 892 2.24 -2.08 18.88
N ILE A 893 1.95 -1.03 18.11
CA ILE A 893 2.11 -1.01 16.65
C ILE A 893 3.57 -1.26 16.27
N THR A 894 3.80 -1.81 15.08
CA THR A 894 5.16 -1.88 14.50
C THR A 894 5.34 -0.80 13.44
N TYR A 895 6.32 0.07 13.65
CA TYR A 895 6.65 1.20 12.78
C TYR A 895 7.72 0.80 11.74
N THR A 896 7.43 0.90 10.45
CA THR A 896 8.33 0.50 9.35
C THR A 896 8.71 1.73 8.53
N PRO A 897 9.77 2.47 8.87
CA PRO A 897 9.98 3.84 8.40
C PRO A 897 10.35 4.01 6.92
N THR A 898 10.84 2.96 6.25
CA THR A 898 11.23 2.94 4.81
C THR A 898 11.98 4.21 4.37
N LEU A 899 13.01 4.60 5.13
CA LEU A 899 13.74 5.85 4.96
C LEU A 899 14.25 6.07 3.53
N LEU A 900 14.51 5.02 2.73
CA LEU A 900 14.78 5.16 1.29
C LEU A 900 13.76 6.04 0.55
N VAL A 901 12.47 5.94 0.91
CA VAL A 901 11.34 6.73 0.39
C VAL A 901 10.87 7.74 1.46
N ALA A 902 11.83 8.51 2.01
CA ALA A 902 11.54 9.49 3.06
C ALA A 902 10.40 10.45 2.69
N TYR A 903 9.40 10.53 3.58
CA TYR A 903 8.30 11.50 3.55
C TYR A 903 8.73 12.79 4.27
N GLY A 904 8.40 13.95 3.69
CA GLY A 904 8.75 15.28 4.23
C GLY A 904 10.08 15.88 3.73
N GLY A 905 10.70 15.29 2.69
CA GLY A 905 11.94 15.78 2.09
C GLY A 905 12.39 14.94 0.89
N PRO A 906 13.62 15.13 0.37
CA PRO A 906 14.20 14.30 -0.68
C PRO A 906 14.40 12.86 -0.23
N TRP A 907 14.12 11.91 -1.14
CA TRP A 907 14.33 10.48 -0.90
C TRP A 907 15.80 10.16 -0.60
N THR A 908 16.02 9.36 0.45
CA THR A 908 17.35 8.89 0.89
C THR A 908 18.04 8.02 -0.15
N GLU A 909 17.29 7.36 -1.02
CA GLU A 909 17.87 6.62 -2.16
C GLU A 909 18.78 7.53 -3.02
N ASN A 910 18.43 8.82 -3.20
CA ASN A 910 19.27 9.78 -3.93
C ASN A 910 20.64 9.97 -3.25
N TYR A 911 20.67 10.11 -1.92
CA TYR A 911 21.90 10.27 -1.13
C TYR A 911 22.86 9.10 -1.34
N TRP A 912 22.34 7.90 -1.51
CA TRP A 912 23.13 6.70 -1.78
C TRP A 912 23.65 6.64 -3.22
N TYR A 913 22.85 6.95 -4.25
CA TYR A 913 23.38 7.05 -5.62
C TYR A 913 24.46 8.12 -5.79
N GLU A 914 24.41 9.21 -5.02
CA GLU A 914 25.45 10.25 -5.02
C GLU A 914 26.79 9.79 -4.41
N ARG A 915 26.78 8.73 -3.57
CA ARG A 915 27.92 8.33 -2.72
C ARG A 915 28.37 6.88 -2.91
N TYR A 916 27.62 6.07 -3.65
CA TYR A 916 27.88 4.65 -3.85
C TYR A 916 27.78 4.30 -5.34
N ASP A 917 28.91 3.97 -5.95
CA ASP A 917 28.95 3.47 -7.32
C ASP A 917 28.41 2.04 -7.38
N ILE A 918 27.13 1.89 -7.74
CA ILE A 918 26.50 0.58 -7.91
C ILE A 918 27.04 -0.21 -9.11
N HIS A 919 27.78 0.41 -10.04
CA HIS A 919 28.43 -0.32 -11.13
C HIS A 919 29.69 -1.06 -10.65
N ALA A 920 30.35 -0.58 -9.60
CA ALA A 920 31.51 -1.26 -9.01
C ALA A 920 31.09 -2.55 -8.27
N ASP A 921 29.90 -2.58 -7.68
CA ASP A 921 29.39 -3.70 -6.88
C ASP A 921 29.30 -5.02 -7.71
N PRO A 922 29.98 -6.10 -7.30
CA PRO A 922 30.03 -7.35 -8.06
C PRO A 922 28.70 -8.11 -8.02
N LYS A 923 27.90 -7.97 -6.95
CA LYS A 923 26.58 -8.61 -6.85
C LYS A 923 25.56 -7.88 -7.71
N VAL A 924 25.59 -6.54 -7.77
CA VAL A 924 24.78 -5.76 -8.72
C VAL A 924 25.09 -6.19 -10.16
N ARG A 925 26.37 -6.20 -10.56
CA ARG A 925 26.80 -6.62 -11.90
C ARG A 925 26.47 -8.08 -12.26
N ARG A 926 26.31 -8.97 -11.26
CA ARG A 926 25.94 -10.37 -11.47
C ARG A 926 24.43 -10.56 -11.55
N PHE A 927 23.69 -10.03 -10.58
CA PHE A 927 22.29 -10.39 -10.36
C PHE A 927 21.28 -9.39 -10.92
N MET A 928 21.67 -8.18 -11.30
CA MET A 928 20.76 -7.19 -11.88
C MET A 928 20.95 -7.08 -13.40
N PRO A 929 19.88 -6.97 -14.22
CA PRO A 929 20.02 -6.75 -15.65
C PRO A 929 20.75 -5.42 -15.95
N PRO A 930 21.70 -5.37 -16.91
CA PRO A 930 22.46 -4.14 -17.19
C PRO A 930 21.59 -2.93 -17.57
N ALA A 931 20.47 -3.15 -18.26
CA ALA A 931 19.50 -2.11 -18.59
C ALA A 931 18.82 -1.52 -17.33
N ASP A 932 18.41 -2.38 -16.39
CA ASP A 932 17.82 -2.03 -15.10
C ASP A 932 18.81 -1.20 -14.23
N VAL A 933 20.09 -1.56 -14.23
CA VAL A 933 21.16 -0.78 -13.57
C VAL A 933 21.29 0.58 -14.23
N ALA A 934 21.45 0.61 -15.56
CA ALA A 934 21.70 1.84 -16.31
C ALA A 934 20.55 2.85 -16.21
N GLN A 935 19.30 2.36 -16.24
CA GLN A 935 18.11 3.21 -16.09
C GLN A 935 18.06 3.96 -14.75
N ARG A 936 18.62 3.37 -13.68
CA ARG A 936 18.57 3.93 -12.32
C ARG A 936 19.73 4.85 -11.98
N SER A 937 20.92 4.58 -12.54
CA SER A 937 22.17 5.21 -12.10
C SER A 937 22.76 6.23 -13.09
N MET A 938 22.67 5.99 -14.41
CA MET A 938 23.46 6.73 -15.41
C MET A 938 23.13 8.23 -15.52
N ARG A 939 21.89 8.63 -15.18
CA ARG A 939 21.45 10.03 -15.13
C ARG A 939 20.46 10.23 -13.99
N ARG A 940 20.82 10.99 -12.96
CA ARG A 940 19.91 11.40 -11.90
C ARG A 940 19.22 12.72 -12.29
N GLY A 941 17.91 12.81 -12.05
CA GLY A 941 17.11 13.96 -12.48
C GLY A 941 17.28 15.23 -11.63
N GLN A 942 17.78 15.09 -10.40
CA GLN A 942 17.92 16.16 -9.41
C GLN A 942 19.14 15.90 -8.52
N TRP A 943 19.73 16.97 -7.99
CA TRP A 943 20.78 16.97 -6.97
C TRP A 943 20.26 17.68 -5.72
N PHE A 944 20.63 17.21 -4.53
CA PHE A 944 20.24 17.82 -3.26
C PHE A 944 21.47 18.16 -2.42
N ARG A 945 21.42 19.30 -1.73
CA ARG A 945 22.48 19.67 -0.79
C ARG A 945 22.37 18.80 0.47
N GLU A 946 23.49 18.47 1.11
CA GLU A 946 23.55 17.46 2.17
C GLU A 946 22.59 17.75 3.35
N ASP A 947 22.40 19.02 3.71
CA ASP A 947 21.49 19.48 4.76
C ASP A 947 20.00 19.41 4.40
N GLN A 948 19.66 19.10 3.14
CA GLN A 948 18.29 18.85 2.70
C GLN A 948 17.87 17.39 2.92
N TYR A 949 18.81 16.45 3.06
CA TYR A 949 18.49 15.06 3.34
C TYR A 949 18.03 14.88 4.79
N ILE A 950 16.74 14.62 4.97
CA ILE A 950 16.11 14.52 6.29
C ILE A 950 16.33 13.18 7.00
N HIS A 951 16.90 12.18 6.34
CA HIS A 951 16.95 10.81 6.86
C HIS A 951 17.71 10.60 8.18
N PRO A 952 18.81 11.33 8.51
CA PRO A 952 19.44 11.18 9.82
C PRO A 952 18.53 11.69 10.93
N ARG A 953 17.88 12.83 10.67
CA ARG A 953 16.84 13.42 11.53
C ARG A 953 15.64 12.49 11.70
N LEU A 954 15.19 11.81 10.64
CA LEU A 954 14.14 10.79 10.76
C LEU A 954 14.60 9.59 11.59
N ALA A 955 15.84 9.13 11.42
CA ALA A 955 16.42 8.03 12.18
C ALA A 955 16.60 8.36 13.68
N GLU A 956 16.90 9.62 14.03
CA GLU A 956 16.86 10.09 15.44
C GLU A 956 15.47 9.87 16.06
N GLN A 957 14.37 10.07 15.31
CA GLN A 957 13.01 9.82 15.79
C GLN A 957 12.73 8.33 15.96
N VAL A 958 13.22 7.51 15.03
CA VAL A 958 13.16 6.04 15.16
C VAL A 958 13.89 5.61 16.44
N LYS A 959 15.06 6.22 16.74
CA LYS A 959 15.77 5.99 18.00
C LYS A 959 14.93 6.37 19.22
N LYS A 960 14.30 7.56 19.24
CA LYS A 960 13.41 7.98 20.35
C LYS A 960 12.29 6.96 20.61
N ILE A 961 11.69 6.43 19.55
CA ILE A 961 10.62 5.41 19.64
C ILE A 961 11.17 4.09 20.20
N LEU A 962 12.35 3.64 19.75
CA LEU A 962 13.01 2.44 20.29
C LEU A 962 13.40 2.59 21.77
N ASP A 963 13.99 3.73 22.14
CA ASP A 963 14.38 4.05 23.52
C ASP A 963 13.17 4.07 24.47
N ALA A 964 12.00 4.49 23.97
CA ALA A 964 10.71 4.44 24.68
C ALA A 964 10.05 3.04 24.71
N GLY A 965 10.68 2.01 24.12
CA GLY A 965 10.19 0.63 24.09
C GLY A 965 9.28 0.28 22.91
N GLY A 966 9.20 1.13 21.89
CA GLY A 966 8.44 0.89 20.66
C GLY A 966 9.04 -0.18 19.75
N LYS A 967 8.22 -0.65 18.80
CA LYS A 967 8.60 -1.69 17.83
C LYS A 967 8.87 -1.08 16.47
N VAL A 968 10.00 -1.44 15.86
CA VAL A 968 10.40 -0.94 14.54
C VAL A 968 10.70 -2.11 13.61
N GLY A 969 10.18 -2.06 12.39
CA GLY A 969 10.38 -3.04 11.33
C GLY A 969 11.30 -2.52 10.23
N LEU A 970 11.91 -3.44 9.48
CA LEU A 970 12.75 -3.16 8.31
C LEU A 970 11.89 -3.07 7.04
N GLY A 971 12.10 -2.01 6.26
CA GLY A 971 11.47 -1.87 4.95
C GLY A 971 12.44 -1.32 3.91
N GLY A 972 12.89 -2.17 2.98
CA GLY A 972 13.79 -1.75 1.89
C GLY A 972 13.09 -0.99 0.75
N HIS A 973 11.76 -0.93 0.78
CA HIS A 973 10.81 -0.38 -0.21
C HIS A 973 10.91 -0.95 -1.64
N GLY A 974 12.08 -1.36 -2.14
CA GLY A 974 12.22 -2.16 -3.36
C GLY A 974 12.71 -1.42 -4.61
N GLN A 975 13.07 -0.13 -4.55
CA GLN A 975 13.69 0.55 -5.70
C GLN A 975 15.08 0.01 -6.03
N MET A 976 15.82 -0.45 -5.02
CA MET A 976 17.10 -1.15 -5.17
C MET A 976 17.05 -2.48 -4.42
N GLN A 977 16.85 -3.56 -5.17
CA GLN A 977 16.64 -4.90 -4.63
C GLN A 977 17.92 -5.42 -3.95
N GLY A 978 17.80 -6.04 -2.78
CA GLY A 978 18.93 -6.47 -1.95
C GLY A 978 19.73 -5.32 -1.34
N LEU A 979 20.50 -4.58 -2.14
CA LEU A 979 21.39 -3.51 -1.66
C LEU A 979 20.63 -2.38 -0.93
N GLY A 980 19.38 -2.09 -1.32
CA GLY A 980 18.52 -1.11 -0.65
C GLY A 980 18.23 -1.47 0.82
N VAL A 981 18.14 -2.75 1.18
CA VAL A 981 17.99 -3.16 2.59
C VAL A 981 19.21 -2.75 3.42
N HIS A 982 20.41 -2.86 2.86
CA HIS A 982 21.62 -2.36 3.54
C HIS A 982 21.60 -0.84 3.65
N TRP A 983 21.20 -0.14 2.59
CA TRP A 983 21.03 1.32 2.61
C TRP A 983 20.03 1.77 3.69
N GLU A 984 18.91 1.06 3.88
CA GLU A 984 17.95 1.31 4.95
C GLU A 984 18.58 1.09 6.35
N LEU A 985 19.24 -0.05 6.58
CA LEU A 985 19.93 -0.34 7.84
C LEU A 985 21.02 0.70 8.17
N TRP A 986 21.74 1.20 7.16
CA TRP A 986 22.75 2.25 7.33
C TRP A 986 22.12 3.62 7.58
N SER A 987 20.97 3.91 6.97
CA SER A 987 20.20 5.14 7.19
C SER A 987 19.62 5.16 8.61
N LEU A 988 19.11 4.03 9.11
CA LEU A 988 18.68 3.85 10.51
C LEU A 988 19.82 4.08 11.50
N ALA A 989 21.01 3.52 11.23
CA ALA A 989 22.18 3.72 12.08
C ALA A 989 22.66 5.19 12.11
N SER A 990 22.40 5.98 11.06
CA SER A 990 22.83 7.39 11.00
C SER A 990 22.21 8.28 12.08
N GLY A 991 21.05 7.90 12.62
CA GLY A 991 20.39 8.56 13.76
C GLY A 991 20.90 8.12 15.14
N GLY A 992 22.06 7.45 15.21
CA GLY A 992 22.66 7.00 16.47
C GLY A 992 22.02 5.75 17.09
N ILE A 993 21.26 4.97 16.30
CA ILE A 993 20.75 3.65 16.73
C ILE A 993 21.94 2.69 16.85
N ALA A 994 22.06 1.99 17.98
CA ALA A 994 23.16 1.04 18.19
C ALA A 994 23.10 -0.11 17.17
N PRO A 995 24.24 -0.60 16.64
CA PRO A 995 24.22 -1.63 15.60
C PRO A 995 23.48 -2.93 15.99
N LEU A 996 23.47 -3.29 17.27
CA LEU A 996 22.69 -4.44 17.77
C LEU A 996 21.18 -4.23 17.58
N ASP A 997 20.68 -3.02 17.82
CA ASP A 997 19.26 -2.69 17.65
C ASP A 997 18.88 -2.55 16.17
N VAL A 998 19.78 -2.04 15.33
CA VAL A 998 19.61 -2.09 13.86
C VAL A 998 19.48 -3.54 13.37
N ILE A 999 20.28 -4.47 13.92
CA ILE A 999 20.11 -5.91 13.61
C ILE A 999 18.77 -6.45 14.12
N ARG A 1000 18.32 -6.04 15.32
CA ARG A 1000 17.00 -6.44 15.87
C ARG A 1000 15.84 -5.98 15.01
N ILE A 1001 15.90 -4.75 14.47
CA ILE A 1001 14.93 -4.21 13.48
C ILE A 1001 14.89 -5.12 12.26
N GLY A 1002 16.05 -5.42 11.66
CA GLY A 1002 16.17 -6.25 10.46
C GLY A 1002 15.79 -7.73 10.62
N THR A 1003 15.59 -8.21 11.86
CA THR A 1003 15.40 -9.64 12.16
C THR A 1003 14.20 -9.89 13.07
N ILE A 1004 14.38 -9.98 14.39
CA ILE A 1004 13.35 -10.43 15.34
C ILE A 1004 12.15 -9.48 15.45
N MET A 1005 12.35 -8.16 15.34
CA MET A 1005 11.23 -7.21 15.37
C MET A 1005 10.38 -7.29 14.10
N SER A 1006 11.01 -7.44 12.94
CA SER A 1006 10.30 -7.66 11.67
C SER A 1006 9.60 -9.03 11.62
N ALA A 1007 10.19 -10.07 12.21
CA ALA A 1007 9.53 -11.36 12.40
C ALA A 1007 8.31 -11.27 13.34
N ASP A 1008 8.40 -10.49 14.43
CA ASP A 1008 7.25 -10.23 15.31
C ASP A 1008 6.18 -9.43 14.56
N ALA A 1009 6.55 -8.42 13.77
CA ALA A 1009 5.63 -7.54 13.02
C ALA A 1009 4.54 -8.32 12.26
N ILE A 1010 4.94 -9.38 11.56
CA ILE A 1010 4.06 -10.24 10.74
C ILE A 1010 3.71 -11.58 11.42
N GLY A 1011 3.98 -11.73 12.72
CA GLY A 1011 3.55 -12.87 13.54
C GLY A 1011 4.40 -14.15 13.44
N VAL A 1012 5.51 -14.14 12.69
CA VAL A 1012 6.33 -15.34 12.38
C VAL A 1012 7.55 -15.53 13.30
N ALA A 1013 7.70 -14.70 14.34
CA ALA A 1013 8.79 -14.77 15.32
C ALA A 1013 8.91 -16.12 16.07
N GLY A 1014 7.90 -17.00 16.00
CA GLY A 1014 7.99 -18.37 16.51
C GLY A 1014 9.01 -19.24 15.77
N ASP A 1015 9.13 -19.07 14.45
CA ASP A 1015 9.99 -19.88 13.57
C ASP A 1015 11.18 -19.10 12.98
N LEU A 1016 11.12 -17.76 12.96
CA LEU A 1016 12.09 -16.88 12.28
C LEU A 1016 12.62 -15.74 13.19
N GLY A 1017 13.63 -15.03 12.70
CA GLY A 1017 14.14 -13.78 13.30
C GLY A 1017 15.19 -13.95 14.41
N SER A 1018 15.43 -15.15 14.92
CA SER A 1018 16.48 -15.44 15.90
C SER A 1018 17.11 -16.83 15.70
N LEU A 1019 18.32 -17.01 16.23
CA LEU A 1019 19.10 -18.25 16.15
C LEU A 1019 18.86 -19.07 17.42
N GLU A 1020 17.73 -19.77 17.48
CA GLU A 1020 17.29 -20.55 18.64
C GLU A 1020 16.95 -21.99 18.27
N VAL A 1021 17.12 -22.92 19.21
CA VAL A 1021 16.79 -24.34 19.00
C VAL A 1021 15.30 -24.51 18.65
N GLY A 1022 15.03 -25.27 17.60
CA GLY A 1022 13.69 -25.50 17.06
C GLY A 1022 13.31 -24.57 15.92
N LYS A 1023 13.93 -23.39 15.77
CA LYS A 1023 13.61 -22.45 14.68
C LYS A 1023 14.17 -22.90 13.33
N LEU A 1024 13.63 -22.33 12.25
CA LEU A 1024 14.14 -22.55 10.90
C LEU A 1024 15.56 -21.98 10.77
N ALA A 1025 16.40 -22.69 10.03
CA ALA A 1025 17.78 -22.30 9.78
C ALA A 1025 17.85 -21.25 8.65
N ASP A 1026 17.46 -20.03 9.01
CA ASP A 1026 17.48 -18.81 8.20
C ASP A 1026 18.51 -17.83 8.80
N LEU A 1027 19.73 -17.82 8.26
CA LEU A 1027 20.88 -17.09 8.83
C LEU A 1027 21.83 -16.58 7.76
N GLN A 1028 22.78 -15.73 8.14
CA GLN A 1028 23.88 -15.29 7.27
C GLN A 1028 25.21 -15.26 8.01
N VAL A 1029 26.29 -15.52 7.27
CA VAL A 1029 27.68 -15.50 7.73
C VAL A 1029 28.38 -14.32 7.06
N LEU A 1030 28.84 -13.38 7.88
CA LEU A 1030 29.49 -12.13 7.50
C LEU A 1030 30.99 -12.21 7.76
N ASP A 1031 31.82 -11.77 6.82
CA ASP A 1031 33.27 -11.69 7.00
C ASP A 1031 33.68 -10.61 8.00
N GLY A 1032 32.94 -9.50 8.06
CA GLY A 1032 33.12 -8.43 9.05
C GLY A 1032 32.22 -8.57 10.30
N ASN A 1033 32.47 -7.73 11.31
CA ASN A 1033 31.60 -7.62 12.48
C ASN A 1033 30.60 -6.45 12.33
N PRO A 1034 29.29 -6.69 12.16
CA PRO A 1034 28.29 -5.62 12.07
C PRO A 1034 28.12 -4.85 13.39
N LEU A 1035 28.55 -5.39 14.53
CA LEU A 1035 28.48 -4.71 15.83
C LEU A 1035 29.55 -3.62 16.00
N GLU A 1036 30.68 -3.72 15.29
CA GLU A 1036 31.74 -2.70 15.26
C GLU A 1036 31.46 -1.63 14.18
N ASN A 1037 30.93 -2.05 13.03
CA ASN A 1037 30.54 -1.16 11.95
C ASN A 1037 29.36 -1.77 11.19
N ILE A 1038 28.20 -1.10 11.21
CA ILE A 1038 26.97 -1.58 10.55
C ILE A 1038 27.13 -1.76 9.03
N ARG A 1039 28.12 -1.13 8.38
CA ARG A 1039 28.47 -1.36 6.97
C ARG A 1039 28.88 -2.81 6.68
N ASN A 1040 29.42 -3.50 7.68
CA ASN A 1040 29.80 -4.91 7.58
C ASN A 1040 28.59 -5.85 7.34
N THR A 1041 27.34 -5.37 7.47
CA THR A 1041 26.15 -6.13 7.08
C THR A 1041 26.18 -6.61 5.62
N ASN A 1042 26.87 -5.91 4.71
CA ASN A 1042 27.00 -6.33 3.31
C ASN A 1042 28.21 -7.27 3.03
N THR A 1043 29.00 -7.65 4.05
CA THR A 1043 30.15 -8.56 3.89
C THR A 1043 29.75 -10.04 3.87
N ILE A 1044 28.65 -10.36 3.19
CA ILE A 1044 27.98 -11.67 3.26
C ILE A 1044 28.77 -12.72 2.49
N ARG A 1045 29.40 -13.63 3.24
CA ARG A 1045 30.13 -14.78 2.72
C ARG A 1045 29.21 -15.97 2.42
N TYR A 1046 28.27 -16.24 3.31
CA TYR A 1046 27.25 -17.27 3.11
C TYR A 1046 25.88 -16.78 3.58
N VAL A 1047 24.82 -17.22 2.90
CA VAL A 1047 23.43 -17.07 3.35
C VAL A 1047 22.81 -18.46 3.46
N MET A 1048 22.02 -18.71 4.50
CA MET A 1048 21.27 -19.95 4.67
C MET A 1048 19.77 -19.63 4.64
N LYS A 1049 19.01 -20.28 3.75
CA LYS A 1049 17.55 -20.21 3.69
C LYS A 1049 16.98 -21.60 3.85
N ASN A 1050 16.14 -21.81 4.86
CA ASN A 1050 15.50 -23.09 5.17
C ASN A 1050 16.52 -24.26 5.27
N GLY A 1051 17.70 -24.01 5.83
CA GLY A 1051 18.79 -25.00 5.96
C GLY A 1051 19.69 -25.21 4.73
N ARG A 1052 19.34 -24.67 3.55
CA ARG A 1052 20.25 -24.67 2.39
C ARG A 1052 21.24 -23.51 2.51
N LEU A 1053 22.53 -23.80 2.43
CA LEU A 1053 23.60 -22.78 2.51
C LEU A 1053 24.09 -22.42 1.11
N TYR A 1054 24.10 -21.15 0.79
CA TYR A 1054 24.58 -20.59 -0.47
C TYR A 1054 25.79 -19.67 -0.24
N GLU A 1055 26.70 -19.63 -1.20
CA GLU A 1055 27.81 -18.68 -1.25
C GLU A 1055 27.31 -17.30 -1.71
N GLY A 1056 27.65 -16.24 -0.96
CA GLY A 1056 26.98 -14.95 -1.03
C GLY A 1056 27.17 -14.17 -2.33
N ASP A 1057 28.30 -14.34 -3.02
CA ASP A 1057 28.61 -13.62 -4.26
C ASP A 1057 28.11 -14.36 -5.51
N THR A 1058 27.99 -15.69 -5.43
CA THR A 1058 27.67 -16.55 -6.59
C THR A 1058 26.29 -17.20 -6.53
N MET A 1059 25.66 -17.27 -5.36
CA MET A 1059 24.48 -18.09 -5.04
C MET A 1059 24.68 -19.61 -5.24
N THR A 1060 25.93 -20.08 -5.36
CA THR A 1060 26.29 -21.51 -5.39
C THR A 1060 25.80 -22.21 -4.12
N GLU A 1061 24.99 -23.27 -4.24
CA GLU A 1061 24.65 -24.13 -3.10
C GLU A 1061 25.95 -24.81 -2.61
N ILE A 1062 26.24 -24.68 -1.32
CA ILE A 1062 27.37 -25.28 -0.61
C ILE A 1062 26.90 -26.47 0.25
N TRP A 1063 25.64 -26.44 0.68
CA TRP A 1063 24.99 -27.48 1.48
C TRP A 1063 23.47 -27.48 1.23
N PRO A 1064 22.78 -28.63 1.12
CA PRO A 1064 23.29 -30.01 1.29
C PRO A 1064 24.14 -30.56 0.14
N THR A 1065 23.95 -30.10 -1.10
CA THR A 1065 24.70 -30.57 -2.27
C THR A 1065 25.43 -29.42 -2.92
N ARG A 1066 26.70 -29.57 -3.31
CA ARG A 1066 27.37 -28.51 -4.06
C ARG A 1066 26.72 -28.38 -5.44
N ARG A 1067 26.09 -27.24 -5.72
CA ARG A 1067 25.46 -26.92 -7.02
C ARG A 1067 25.77 -25.49 -7.41
N GLU A 1068 26.49 -25.31 -8.50
CA GLU A 1068 26.78 -24.00 -9.06
C GLU A 1068 25.53 -23.41 -9.73
N GLN A 1069 25.32 -22.11 -9.56
CA GLN A 1069 24.24 -21.42 -10.27
C GLN A 1069 24.66 -21.18 -11.72
N PRO A 1070 23.74 -21.37 -12.69
CA PRO A 1070 24.02 -21.03 -14.08
C PRO A 1070 24.39 -19.54 -14.22
N THR A 1071 25.06 -19.20 -15.32
CA THR A 1071 25.22 -17.78 -15.67
C THR A 1071 23.84 -17.21 -15.99
N PRO A 1072 23.42 -16.11 -15.34
CA PRO A 1072 22.10 -15.54 -15.54
C PRO A 1072 21.80 -15.25 -17.00
N TRP A 1073 20.59 -15.59 -17.44
CA TRP A 1073 20.24 -15.64 -18.86
C TRP A 1073 20.24 -14.26 -19.53
N TRP A 1074 19.91 -13.19 -18.80
CA TRP A 1074 20.03 -11.80 -19.27
C TRP A 1074 21.48 -11.34 -19.51
N LEU A 1075 22.49 -12.04 -18.98
CA LEU A 1075 23.90 -11.79 -19.28
C LEU A 1075 24.39 -12.52 -20.54
N LYS A 1076 23.59 -13.45 -21.12
CA LYS A 1076 23.94 -14.16 -22.36
C LYS A 1076 23.76 -13.30 -23.61
N SER A 1077 22.84 -12.33 -23.58
CA SER A 1077 22.50 -11.44 -24.69
C SER A 1077 23.30 -10.14 -24.72
N THR A 1078 24.02 -9.81 -23.64
CA THR A 1078 24.77 -8.56 -23.54
C THR A 1078 26.16 -8.70 -24.19
N PRO A 1079 26.57 -7.84 -25.14
CA PRO A 1079 27.93 -7.86 -25.66
C PRO A 1079 28.96 -7.67 -24.55
N VAL A 1080 30.03 -8.47 -24.55
CA VAL A 1080 31.08 -8.43 -23.52
C VAL A 1080 32.01 -7.24 -23.77
N ALA A 1081 31.51 -6.03 -23.53
CA ALA A 1081 32.31 -4.81 -23.53
C ALA A 1081 32.91 -4.58 -22.13
N GLY A 1082 34.20 -4.93 -21.96
CA GLY A 1082 35.05 -4.52 -20.83
C GLY A 1082 34.50 -4.77 -19.41
N ARG A 1083 34.77 -5.96 -18.85
CA ARG A 1083 34.54 -6.25 -17.42
C ARG A 1083 35.63 -5.69 -16.51
#